data_AF-A0A9P6E3H7-F1
#
_entry.id   AF-A0A9P6E3H7-F1
#
_cell.length_a   1.000
_cell.length_b   1.000
_cell.length_c   1.000
_cell.angle_alpha   90.00
_cell.angle_beta   90.00
_cell.angle_gamma   90.00
#
_symmetry.space_group_name_H-M   'P 1'
#
loop_
_entity.id
_entity.type
_entity.pdbx_description
1 polymer ?
#
loop_
_entity_poly.entity_id
_entity_poly.type
_entity_poly.pdbx_seq_one_letter_code
_entity_poly.pdbx_strand_id
1 'polypeptide(L)'
;MKANRNSSYFVVEVPKVDLDENTLIDDLVEKFSEYTSIHPPRSDAADPRGLCPWLRAVRWHDLVSGKTVEECRKLVALPEGDEYPTLLDSVVGFIKNATSLIDQTSELTLQQINTEDRDRKEGRSINHTPFKVPMHFEDGASKSYANPIAGLLAMLLRGSPVPLQPNMDEALEVLRSCLAAKDIDKSAEACYRLLCLIWTFPWKPVVQRRVTDPTVIYLAYSSLLPDGSFKDTHLLTNVFARCKYSVRCVVLIRIKTEHEDEKEGWMANERWLREDNECTFRSLCSAQHIATTLTLSTMSLPEVWWTDVEKYQSMLYRGVPLHLSEIVEVVRSLEQTVQHQFEELVLFGTDKRADYGLLVDDMALKEVGYSFSTDKRNSIFFDHQNSLLRSALGNEAFRQKMVTHLAPGVLRFNHLALRTWLVEYAKFHDLLLTYIHITSGAPARGTEMTAMLLVNTPLYPRRNLYRCADFMVLMVTYLKTSALTQKDKLIPHALGSFAADLLVQDLAMARPFARLAARLVHSESPQIYTLFDTHVFINHTKLFETEDISARLTSLSSQSMKVKLNTSTWRHIFSSFRRKLCPRMEALEELEEENRENTVEADQAGHNRQTEDRVYGISHHSMEGAAEDVLPLYCSASTQWQEVVRVVPGGMRGSYKRFVMANFDILVKPERNKNEASSHSTIIRLEAKLDLVLKALNTSLNPAPIAAAAPLSEPTQRDALHYAFPSPLDALRHLLKNRDAQWRSIDQEKAVATALEGRKDLIAVLRTGFGKTMIAFVPAVMEINRTTVLILPLRVLIADFGRKLLKMGIDFEVFSASQQRLAGKSQIVIVSADTVNYGSFVHAISILNLTRPVSRYVIDEAHIPLLSEDYRPALADLYKIRMTIPCQLVLLSATVPHSMEGKMKEKYILSDNTVVLRASSNRPEL
;
A
#
# COMPACT_ATOMS: atom_id res chain seq x y z
N MET A 1 91.79 -35.82 -40.02
CA MET A 1 92.06 -35.68 -41.48
C MET A 1 91.65 -34.28 -41.93
N LYS A 2 92.21 -33.77 -43.05
CA LYS A 2 91.93 -32.44 -43.60
C LYS A 2 90.52 -32.34 -44.22
N ALA A 3 89.86 -31.19 -44.08
CA ALA A 3 89.15 -30.47 -45.15
C ALA A 3 88.83 -29.04 -44.67
N ASN A 4 88.55 -28.10 -45.58
CA ASN A 4 88.70 -26.66 -45.34
C ASN A 4 87.62 -25.83 -46.05
N ARG A 5 87.35 -24.61 -45.54
CA ARG A 5 86.65 -23.46 -46.18
C ARG A 5 85.14 -23.53 -46.49
N ASN A 6 84.36 -22.64 -45.86
CA ASN A 6 83.72 -21.44 -46.46
C ASN A 6 82.92 -20.73 -45.35
N SER A 7 83.31 -19.54 -44.87
CA SER A 7 83.12 -18.19 -45.43
C SER A 7 81.84 -17.50 -44.93
N SER A 8 82.04 -16.34 -44.25
CA SER A 8 81.09 -15.24 -44.01
C SER A 8 79.70 -15.55 -43.41
N TYR A 9 79.36 -14.91 -42.28
CA TYR A 9 78.35 -13.83 -42.17
C TYR A 9 78.23 -13.40 -40.68
N PHE A 10 77.88 -12.12 -40.47
CA PHE A 10 77.86 -11.36 -39.22
C PHE A 10 77.42 -12.10 -37.94
N VAL A 11 78.10 -11.83 -36.82
CA VAL A 11 77.52 -11.97 -35.48
C VAL A 11 76.49 -10.85 -35.31
N VAL A 12 75.21 -11.21 -35.37
CA VAL A 12 74.12 -10.31 -34.97
C VAL A 12 73.94 -10.49 -33.47
N GLU A 13 74.38 -9.50 -32.69
CA GLU A 13 73.94 -9.39 -31.30
C GLU A 13 72.44 -9.08 -31.30
N VAL A 14 71.62 -10.05 -30.91
CA VAL A 14 70.20 -9.80 -30.67
C VAL A 14 70.11 -8.90 -29.43
N PRO A 15 69.55 -7.67 -29.54
CA PRO A 15 69.42 -6.82 -28.38
C PRO A 15 68.49 -7.50 -27.39
N LYS A 16 68.97 -7.75 -26.17
CA LYS A 16 68.09 -8.01 -25.04
C LYS A 16 67.29 -6.74 -24.79
N VAL A 17 66.09 -6.69 -25.35
CA VAL A 17 65.06 -5.81 -24.83
C VAL A 17 64.61 -6.44 -23.53
N ASP A 18 64.97 -5.83 -22.40
CA ASP A 18 64.35 -6.14 -21.12
C ASP A 18 62.89 -5.66 -21.16
N LEU A 19 62.05 -6.44 -21.84
CA LEU A 19 60.60 -6.33 -21.77
C LEU A 19 60.20 -6.84 -20.38
N ASP A 20 59.72 -5.95 -19.52
CA ASP A 20 59.10 -6.34 -18.26
C ASP A 20 57.88 -7.22 -18.59
N GLU A 21 58.04 -8.53 -18.36
CA GLU A 21 57.06 -9.55 -18.75
C GLU A 21 55.67 -9.22 -18.19
N ASN A 22 55.57 -8.53 -17.05
CA ASN A 22 54.30 -8.10 -16.47
C ASN A 22 53.57 -7.10 -17.37
N THR A 23 54.25 -6.07 -17.88
CA THR A 23 53.62 -5.11 -18.81
C THR A 23 53.21 -5.75 -20.12
N LEU A 24 53.95 -6.73 -20.62
CA LEU A 24 53.60 -7.44 -21.85
C LEU A 24 52.45 -8.45 -21.64
N ILE A 25 52.35 -9.02 -20.43
CA ILE A 25 51.21 -9.81 -19.98
C ILE A 25 49.98 -8.93 -19.80
N ASP A 26 50.09 -7.75 -19.18
CA ASP A 26 48.98 -6.81 -18.99
C ASP A 26 48.44 -6.30 -20.34
N ASP A 27 49.31 -5.90 -21.28
CA ASP A 27 48.96 -5.56 -22.67
C ASP A 27 48.23 -6.70 -23.41
N LEU A 28 48.62 -7.96 -23.14
CA LEU A 28 47.97 -9.14 -23.71
C LEU A 28 46.65 -9.45 -23.01
N VAL A 29 46.55 -9.31 -21.69
CA VAL A 29 45.31 -9.49 -20.91
C VAL A 29 44.29 -8.43 -21.29
N GLU A 30 44.70 -7.19 -21.52
CA GLU A 30 43.82 -6.12 -22.02
C GLU A 30 43.30 -6.46 -23.43
N LYS A 31 44.16 -6.96 -24.34
CA LYS A 31 43.73 -7.47 -25.65
C LYS A 31 42.84 -8.72 -25.58
N PHE A 32 43.07 -9.63 -24.63
CA PHE A 32 42.20 -10.78 -24.39
C PHE A 32 40.90 -10.41 -23.65
N SER A 33 40.84 -9.24 -23.02
CA SER A 33 39.60 -8.72 -22.42
C SER A 33 38.54 -8.45 -23.48
N GLU A 34 38.92 -8.02 -24.69
CA GLU A 34 37.99 -7.89 -25.83
C GLU A 34 37.35 -9.23 -26.22
N TYR A 35 38.09 -10.34 -26.14
CA TYR A 35 37.58 -11.69 -26.47
C TYR A 35 36.80 -12.36 -25.34
N THR A 36 36.94 -11.89 -24.11
CA THR A 36 36.18 -12.37 -22.93
C THR A 36 35.02 -11.44 -22.58
N SER A 37 34.94 -10.26 -23.20
CA SER A 37 33.84 -9.33 -23.01
C SER A 37 32.51 -9.93 -23.48
N ILE A 38 31.55 -10.05 -22.57
CA ILE A 38 30.22 -10.59 -22.86
C ILE A 38 29.46 -9.56 -23.69
N HIS A 39 29.45 -9.74 -25.01
CA HIS A 39 28.60 -8.94 -25.89
C HIS A 39 27.12 -9.15 -25.51
N PRO A 40 26.30 -8.07 -25.51
CA PRO A 40 24.87 -8.21 -25.27
C PRO A 40 24.24 -9.13 -26.34
N PRO A 41 23.28 -10.00 -25.96
CA PRO A 41 22.68 -10.95 -26.88
C PRO A 41 21.99 -10.23 -28.04
N ARG A 42 22.31 -10.61 -29.28
CA ARG A 42 21.71 -10.01 -30.47
C ARG A 42 20.23 -10.37 -30.57
N SER A 43 19.42 -9.37 -30.92
CA SER A 43 17.96 -9.45 -31.06
C SER A 43 17.53 -10.12 -32.37
N ASP A 44 18.09 -11.28 -32.69
CA ASP A 44 17.76 -12.01 -33.92
C ASP A 44 16.57 -12.95 -33.67
N ALA A 45 15.43 -12.62 -34.32
CA ALA A 45 14.16 -13.36 -34.32
C ALA A 45 13.62 -13.78 -32.94
N ALA A 46 12.77 -12.92 -32.35
CA ALA A 46 12.17 -13.14 -31.03
C ALA A 46 11.43 -14.50 -30.91
N ASP A 47 12.06 -15.46 -30.24
CA ASP A 47 11.39 -16.67 -29.74
C ASP A 47 10.20 -16.23 -28.85
N PRO A 48 8.95 -16.66 -29.14
CA PRO A 48 7.78 -16.29 -28.35
C PRO A 48 7.90 -16.60 -26.84
N ARG A 49 8.77 -17.55 -26.47
CA ARG A 49 9.09 -17.91 -25.07
C ARG A 49 9.93 -16.83 -24.37
N GLY A 50 10.78 -16.11 -25.10
CA GLY A 50 11.64 -15.04 -24.59
C GLY A 50 10.93 -13.70 -24.35
N LEU A 51 9.72 -13.52 -24.89
CA LEU A 51 8.93 -12.31 -24.66
C LEU A 51 8.37 -12.27 -23.23
N CYS A 52 8.49 -11.13 -22.55
CA CYS A 52 7.83 -10.92 -21.26
C CYS A 52 6.29 -10.79 -21.42
N PRO A 53 5.48 -11.04 -20.37
CA PRO A 53 4.01 -11.00 -20.46
C PRO A 53 3.46 -9.68 -21.02
N TRP A 54 4.08 -8.55 -20.66
CA TRP A 54 3.74 -7.23 -21.21
C TRP A 54 3.88 -7.20 -22.73
N LEU A 55 5.06 -7.55 -23.24
CA LEU A 55 5.34 -7.55 -24.68
C LEU A 55 4.48 -8.55 -25.45
N ARG A 56 4.08 -9.68 -24.85
CA ARG A 56 3.10 -10.60 -25.47
C ARG A 56 1.71 -9.97 -25.60
N ALA A 57 1.28 -9.20 -24.60
CA ALA A 57 -0.05 -8.58 -24.57
C ALA A 57 -0.14 -7.38 -25.54
N VAL A 58 0.78 -6.41 -25.44
CA VAL A 58 0.72 -5.17 -26.24
C VAL A 58 1.45 -5.25 -27.57
N ARG A 59 2.31 -6.27 -27.78
CA ARG A 59 3.06 -6.51 -29.02
C ARG A 59 3.93 -5.35 -29.51
N TRP A 60 4.40 -4.50 -28.60
CA TRP A 60 5.25 -3.34 -28.94
C TRP A 60 6.61 -3.71 -29.56
N HIS A 61 7.10 -4.94 -29.35
CA HIS A 61 8.29 -5.45 -30.02
C HIS A 61 8.15 -5.50 -31.56
N ASP A 62 6.95 -5.78 -32.09
CA ASP A 62 6.68 -5.78 -33.53
C ASP A 62 6.85 -4.39 -34.16
N LEU A 63 6.71 -3.31 -33.39
CA LEU A 63 6.84 -1.92 -33.87
C LEU A 63 8.31 -1.48 -34.03
N VAL A 64 9.23 -2.20 -33.38
CA VAL A 64 10.68 -1.91 -33.35
C VAL A 64 11.44 -2.88 -34.27
N SER A 65 10.88 -4.06 -34.53
CA SER A 65 11.42 -5.04 -35.48
C SER A 65 11.77 -4.41 -36.83
N GLY A 66 13.04 -4.52 -37.24
CA GLY A 66 13.55 -3.97 -38.50
C GLY A 66 13.95 -2.48 -38.46
N LYS A 67 14.01 -1.85 -37.28
CA LYS A 67 14.51 -0.48 -37.07
C LYS A 67 15.66 -0.47 -36.08
N THR A 68 16.51 0.56 -36.10
CA THR A 68 17.49 0.72 -35.00
C THR A 68 16.82 1.31 -33.76
N VAL A 69 17.29 0.89 -32.58
CA VAL A 69 16.83 1.43 -31.29
C VAL A 69 17.10 2.93 -31.19
N GLU A 70 18.22 3.39 -31.75
CA GLU A 70 18.61 4.79 -31.76
C GLU A 70 17.69 5.66 -32.62
N GLU A 71 17.31 5.22 -33.83
CA GLU A 71 16.29 5.90 -34.65
C GLU A 71 14.96 6.04 -33.91
N CYS A 72 14.47 4.95 -33.32
CA CYS A 72 13.18 4.94 -32.61
C CYS A 72 13.20 5.90 -31.42
N ARG A 73 14.30 5.94 -30.65
CA ARG A 73 14.47 6.82 -29.48
C ARG A 73 14.68 8.28 -29.89
N LYS A 74 15.45 8.57 -30.93
CA LYS A 74 15.62 9.93 -31.48
C LYS A 74 14.30 10.51 -31.98
N LEU A 75 13.48 9.71 -32.66
CA LEU A 75 12.20 10.17 -33.18
C LEU A 75 11.25 10.69 -32.08
N VAL A 76 11.24 10.04 -30.90
CA VAL A 76 10.35 10.36 -29.77
C VAL A 76 10.99 11.13 -28.62
N ALA A 77 12.26 11.54 -28.77
CA ALA A 77 12.94 12.37 -27.78
C ALA A 77 12.17 13.69 -27.55
N LEU A 78 12.28 14.27 -26.36
CA LEU A 78 11.84 15.67 -26.20
C LEU A 78 12.70 16.58 -27.11
N PRO A 79 12.17 17.69 -27.61
CA PRO A 79 12.98 18.65 -28.36
C PRO A 79 14.08 19.24 -27.45
N GLU A 80 15.29 19.36 -27.99
CA GLU A 80 16.44 19.94 -27.29
C GLU A 80 17.01 21.14 -28.08
N GLY A 81 17.53 22.15 -27.35
CA GLY A 81 18.04 23.38 -27.96
C GLY A 81 16.95 24.20 -28.65
N ASP A 82 17.22 24.63 -29.90
CA ASP A 82 16.28 25.38 -30.75
C ASP A 82 15.34 24.47 -31.58
N GLU A 83 15.30 23.15 -31.35
CA GLU A 83 14.37 22.26 -32.03
C GLU A 83 12.92 22.54 -31.56
N TYR A 84 12.03 22.88 -32.49
CA TYR A 84 10.62 23.24 -32.21
C TYR A 84 10.45 24.21 -31.03
N PRO A 85 10.98 25.45 -31.15
CA PRO A 85 10.98 26.41 -30.05
C PRO A 85 9.56 26.67 -29.57
N THR A 86 9.39 26.82 -28.26
CA THR A 86 8.09 27.00 -27.56
C THR A 86 7.12 25.81 -27.61
N LEU A 87 7.45 24.64 -28.20
CA LEU A 87 6.51 23.51 -28.26
C LEU A 87 6.05 23.03 -26.88
N LEU A 88 6.98 22.86 -25.93
CA LEU A 88 6.63 22.42 -24.57
C LEU A 88 5.75 23.45 -23.85
N ASP A 89 6.05 24.74 -23.99
CA ASP A 89 5.29 25.82 -23.35
C ASP A 89 3.91 26.01 -24.01
N SER A 90 3.80 25.75 -25.32
CA SER A 90 2.53 25.70 -26.07
C SER A 90 1.64 24.55 -25.62
N VAL A 91 2.24 23.38 -25.34
CA VAL A 91 1.54 22.23 -24.74
C VAL A 91 1.07 22.56 -23.32
N VAL A 92 1.90 23.20 -22.50
CA VAL A 92 1.47 23.72 -21.19
C VAL A 92 0.35 24.77 -21.34
N GLY A 93 0.42 25.62 -22.36
CA GLY A 93 -0.59 26.63 -22.70
C GLY A 93 -1.97 26.03 -22.97
N PHE A 94 -2.10 25.02 -23.84
CA PHE A 94 -3.40 24.40 -24.09
C PHE A 94 -3.94 23.64 -22.87
N ILE A 95 -3.07 22.99 -22.07
CA ILE A 95 -3.53 22.31 -20.84
C ILE A 95 -4.01 23.36 -19.83
N LYS A 96 -3.33 24.51 -19.71
CA LYS A 96 -3.78 25.64 -18.88
C LYS A 96 -5.15 26.18 -19.32
N ASN A 97 -5.37 26.34 -20.64
CA ASN A 97 -6.66 26.70 -21.20
C ASN A 97 -7.75 25.68 -20.86
N ALA A 98 -7.47 24.37 -20.99
CA ALA A 98 -8.42 23.34 -20.56
C ALA A 98 -8.72 23.41 -19.05
N THR A 99 -7.73 23.70 -18.20
CA THR A 99 -7.94 23.78 -16.76
C THR A 99 -8.74 25.01 -16.32
N SER A 100 -8.61 26.17 -16.99
CA SER A 100 -9.40 27.36 -16.66
C SER A 100 -10.89 27.24 -17.03
N LEU A 101 -11.23 26.29 -17.91
CA LEU A 101 -12.61 25.93 -18.24
C LEU A 101 -13.28 25.04 -17.18
N ILE A 102 -12.53 24.39 -16.28
CA ILE A 102 -13.09 23.46 -15.29
C ILE A 102 -14.07 24.17 -14.36
N ASP A 103 -13.68 25.29 -13.75
CA ASP A 103 -14.54 26.07 -12.85
C ASP A 103 -15.74 26.73 -13.55
N GLN A 104 -15.73 26.73 -14.89
CA GLN A 104 -16.79 27.26 -15.76
C GLN A 104 -17.68 26.16 -16.36
N THR A 105 -17.47 24.90 -15.97
CA THR A 105 -18.18 23.72 -16.52
C THR A 105 -19.05 23.10 -15.44
N SER A 106 -20.26 22.65 -15.80
CA SER A 106 -21.16 22.04 -14.82
C SER A 106 -20.58 20.76 -14.21
N GLU A 107 -20.83 20.55 -12.91
CA GLU A 107 -20.29 19.41 -12.16
C GLU A 107 -20.66 18.06 -12.80
N LEU A 108 -21.89 17.95 -13.33
CA LEU A 108 -22.37 16.76 -14.04
C LEU A 108 -21.52 16.44 -15.27
N THR A 109 -21.18 17.44 -16.09
CA THR A 109 -20.33 17.28 -17.27
C THR A 109 -18.91 16.90 -16.87
N LEU A 110 -18.35 17.50 -15.79
CA LEU A 110 -17.04 17.12 -15.26
C LEU A 110 -17.02 15.68 -14.72
N GLN A 111 -18.08 15.24 -14.04
CA GLN A 111 -18.27 13.86 -13.58
C GLN A 111 -18.37 12.88 -14.78
N GLN A 112 -19.08 13.26 -15.84
CA GLN A 112 -19.18 12.48 -17.08
C GLN A 112 -17.84 12.32 -17.81
N ILE A 113 -17.05 13.39 -17.92
CA ILE A 113 -15.67 13.38 -18.47
C ILE A 113 -14.73 12.49 -17.64
N ASN A 114 -14.93 12.43 -16.32
CA ASN A 114 -14.13 11.60 -15.42
C ASN A 114 -14.62 10.14 -15.30
N THR A 115 -15.71 9.79 -15.98
CA THR A 115 -16.22 8.41 -16.04
C THR A 115 -15.49 7.66 -17.17
N GLU A 116 -15.06 6.42 -16.93
CA GLU A 116 -14.38 5.59 -17.96
C GLU A 116 -15.30 4.48 -18.49
N ASP A 117 -16.02 3.82 -17.58
CA ASP A 117 -16.97 2.75 -17.87
C ASP A 117 -18.40 3.09 -17.44
N ARG A 118 -19.39 2.52 -18.15
CA ARG A 118 -20.79 2.46 -17.69
C ARG A 118 -21.07 1.05 -17.19
N ASP A 119 -21.11 0.84 -15.88
CA ASP A 119 -21.34 -0.49 -15.31
C ASP A 119 -22.82 -0.91 -15.47
N ARG A 120 -23.12 -1.60 -16.58
CA ARG A 120 -24.50 -1.88 -17.04
C ARG A 120 -25.29 -2.81 -16.12
N LYS A 121 -24.69 -3.35 -15.05
CA LYS A 121 -25.31 -4.33 -14.14
C LYS A 121 -25.95 -3.73 -12.88
N GLU A 122 -25.56 -2.53 -12.44
CA GLU A 122 -26.03 -1.94 -11.17
C GLU A 122 -26.67 -0.55 -11.29
N GLY A 123 -26.71 0.05 -12.48
CA GLY A 123 -27.41 1.33 -12.69
C GLY A 123 -26.74 2.59 -12.11
N ARG A 124 -25.57 2.45 -11.46
CA ARG A 124 -24.70 3.58 -11.11
C ARG A 124 -24.01 4.08 -12.39
N SER A 125 -24.47 5.21 -12.92
CA SER A 125 -24.20 5.59 -14.32
C SER A 125 -23.08 6.61 -14.55
N ILE A 126 -22.54 7.25 -13.50
CA ILE A 126 -21.54 8.32 -13.59
C ILE A 126 -20.59 8.26 -12.38
N ASN A 127 -19.29 8.54 -12.59
CA ASN A 127 -18.29 8.73 -11.55
C ASN A 127 -18.58 10.02 -10.74
N HIS A 128 -18.90 9.88 -9.46
CA HIS A 128 -19.25 11.00 -8.57
C HIS A 128 -18.08 11.95 -8.22
N THR A 129 -16.84 11.66 -8.66
CA THR A 129 -15.74 12.62 -8.57
C THR A 129 -15.64 13.40 -9.88
N PRO A 130 -15.85 14.72 -9.90
CA PRO A 130 -15.69 15.52 -11.12
C PRO A 130 -14.24 15.52 -11.60
N PHE A 131 -14.04 15.74 -12.90
CA PHE A 131 -12.74 16.06 -13.48
C PHE A 131 -12.19 17.34 -12.86
N LYS A 132 -10.93 17.32 -12.40
CA LYS A 132 -10.29 18.37 -11.59
C LYS A 132 -8.89 18.67 -12.08
N VAL A 133 -8.41 19.89 -11.81
CA VAL A 133 -6.99 20.24 -11.91
C VAL A 133 -6.16 19.33 -10.99
N PRO A 134 -5.04 18.75 -11.45
CA PRO A 134 -4.14 17.98 -10.60
C PRO A 134 -3.61 18.82 -9.44
N MET A 135 -3.46 18.22 -8.26
CA MET A 135 -2.69 18.85 -7.17
C MET A 135 -1.29 19.22 -7.65
N HIS A 136 -0.77 20.36 -7.18
CA HIS A 136 0.55 20.89 -7.52
C HIS A 136 0.78 21.20 -9.02
N PHE A 137 -0.29 21.46 -9.80
CA PHE A 137 -0.18 21.77 -11.23
C PHE A 137 0.73 22.98 -11.52
N GLU A 138 0.74 23.98 -10.63
CA GLU A 138 1.59 25.17 -10.71
C GLU A 138 3.04 24.91 -10.28
N ASP A 139 3.28 23.96 -9.35
CA ASP A 139 4.60 23.56 -8.82
C ASP A 139 5.37 22.65 -9.80
N GLY A 140 5.40 23.02 -11.08
CA GLY A 140 6.10 22.28 -12.14
C GLY A 140 5.42 20.98 -12.61
N ALA A 141 4.37 20.49 -11.93
CA ALA A 141 3.68 19.28 -12.36
C ALA A 141 3.04 19.43 -13.75
N SER A 142 2.61 20.63 -14.14
CA SER A 142 2.15 20.97 -15.50
C SER A 142 3.11 20.52 -16.61
N LYS A 143 4.44 20.72 -16.46
CA LYS A 143 5.44 20.21 -17.40
C LYS A 143 5.47 18.68 -17.45
N SER A 144 5.20 18.01 -16.32
CA SER A 144 5.17 16.54 -16.26
C SER A 144 4.00 15.92 -17.04
N TYR A 145 2.86 16.62 -17.12
CA TYR A 145 1.71 16.27 -17.99
C TYR A 145 1.96 16.67 -19.45
N ALA A 146 2.67 17.76 -19.70
CA ALA A 146 3.01 18.23 -21.03
C ALA A 146 4.03 17.34 -21.76
N ASN A 147 5.06 16.83 -21.06
CA ASN A 147 6.17 16.08 -21.67
C ASN A 147 5.75 14.91 -22.60
N PRO A 148 4.82 14.00 -22.23
CA PRO A 148 4.36 12.94 -23.13
C PRO A 148 3.71 13.48 -24.41
N ILE A 149 3.02 14.62 -24.32
CA ILE A 149 2.30 15.23 -25.45
C ILE A 149 3.26 16.01 -26.36
N ALA A 150 4.21 16.74 -25.77
CA ALA A 150 5.28 17.40 -26.51
C ALA A 150 6.14 16.38 -27.27
N GLY A 151 6.44 15.21 -26.67
CA GLY A 151 7.14 14.12 -27.34
C GLY A 151 6.33 13.49 -28.48
N LEU A 152 5.01 13.31 -28.33
CA LEU A 152 4.12 12.86 -29.40
C LEU A 152 4.11 13.85 -30.58
N LEU A 153 3.96 15.14 -30.30
CA LEU A 153 3.95 16.18 -31.33
C LEU A 153 5.31 16.31 -32.03
N ALA A 154 6.42 16.21 -31.28
CA ALA A 154 7.77 16.17 -31.85
C ALA A 154 7.98 14.95 -32.76
N MET A 155 7.49 13.76 -32.37
CA MET A 155 7.52 12.57 -33.22
C MET A 155 6.82 12.80 -34.57
N LEU A 156 5.65 13.43 -34.55
CA LEU A 156 4.89 13.74 -35.77
C LEU A 156 5.60 14.79 -36.63
N LEU A 157 6.12 15.87 -36.02
CA LEU A 157 6.83 16.95 -36.71
C LEU A 157 8.16 16.51 -37.36
N ARG A 158 8.85 15.53 -36.76
CA ARG A 158 10.05 14.87 -37.30
C ARG A 158 9.72 13.86 -38.40
N GLY A 159 8.61 13.16 -38.28
CA GLY A 159 8.09 12.24 -39.30
C GLY A 159 7.18 11.16 -38.72
N SER A 160 5.89 11.19 -39.10
CA SER A 160 4.92 10.21 -38.62
C SER A 160 5.29 8.77 -39.04
N PRO A 161 5.34 7.79 -38.11
CA PRO A 161 5.53 6.38 -38.44
C PRO A 161 4.38 5.73 -39.21
N VAL A 162 3.23 6.41 -39.33
CA VAL A 162 1.99 5.95 -39.98
C VAL A 162 1.48 7.02 -40.94
N PRO A 163 0.85 6.66 -42.07
CA PRO A 163 0.20 7.63 -42.95
C PRO A 163 -0.92 8.34 -42.18
N LEU A 164 -0.86 9.67 -42.16
CA LEU A 164 -1.91 10.51 -41.60
C LEU A 164 -3.03 10.74 -42.63
N GLN A 165 -4.13 11.34 -42.20
CA GLN A 165 -5.17 11.82 -43.11
C GLN A 165 -4.82 13.23 -43.61
N PRO A 166 -5.27 13.66 -44.80
CA PRO A 166 -4.88 14.96 -45.36
C PRO A 166 -5.13 16.16 -44.43
N ASN A 167 -6.25 16.15 -43.69
CA ASN A 167 -6.58 17.18 -42.71
C ASN A 167 -5.65 17.19 -41.48
N MET A 168 -5.04 16.05 -41.13
CA MET A 168 -4.03 15.95 -40.08
C MET A 168 -2.67 16.46 -40.57
N ASP A 169 -2.30 16.17 -41.82
CA ASP A 169 -1.07 16.71 -42.44
C ASP A 169 -1.17 18.24 -42.59
N GLU A 170 -2.32 18.77 -43.02
CA GLU A 170 -2.60 20.21 -43.03
C GLU A 170 -2.45 20.84 -41.63
N ALA A 171 -3.04 20.23 -40.60
CA ALA A 171 -2.91 20.71 -39.22
C ALA A 171 -1.47 20.63 -38.68
N LEU A 172 -0.68 19.63 -39.11
CA LEU A 172 0.72 19.48 -38.75
C LEU A 172 1.61 20.57 -39.37
N GLU A 173 1.35 20.97 -40.62
CA GLU A 173 2.07 22.07 -41.28
C GLU A 173 1.64 23.45 -40.77
N VAL A 174 0.37 23.61 -40.34
CA VAL A 174 -0.05 24.79 -39.55
C VAL A 174 0.73 24.87 -38.24
N LEU A 175 0.85 23.76 -37.49
CA LEU A 175 1.64 23.71 -36.26
C LEU A 175 3.12 24.03 -36.51
N ARG A 176 3.73 23.46 -37.56
CA ARG A 176 5.12 23.77 -37.97
C ARG A 176 5.30 25.28 -38.22
N SER A 177 4.34 25.91 -38.89
CA SER A 177 4.34 27.34 -39.20
C SER A 177 4.20 28.21 -37.94
N CYS A 178 3.32 27.84 -37.00
CA CYS A 178 3.14 28.57 -35.74
C CYS A 178 4.39 28.50 -34.84
N LEU A 179 5.00 27.32 -34.73
CA LEU A 179 6.24 27.12 -33.94
C LEU A 179 7.42 27.93 -34.54
N ALA A 180 7.53 27.99 -35.86
CA ALA A 180 8.53 28.82 -36.54
C ALA A 180 8.34 30.32 -36.25
N ALA A 181 7.09 30.77 -36.07
CA ALA A 181 6.76 32.15 -35.68
C ALA A 181 6.99 32.45 -34.19
N LYS A 182 7.29 31.44 -33.35
CA LYS A 182 7.49 31.54 -31.89
C LYS A 182 6.30 32.17 -31.13
N ASP A 183 5.10 32.05 -31.69
CA ASP A 183 3.86 32.55 -31.10
C ASP A 183 3.22 31.44 -30.26
N ILE A 184 3.31 31.57 -28.93
CA ILE A 184 2.90 30.51 -27.98
C ILE A 184 1.39 30.26 -28.06
N ASP A 185 0.57 31.30 -28.17
CA ASP A 185 -0.89 31.17 -28.15
C ASP A 185 -1.41 30.52 -29.44
N LYS A 186 -0.89 30.94 -30.60
CA LYS A 186 -1.22 30.29 -31.89
C LYS A 186 -0.68 28.86 -31.95
N SER A 187 0.50 28.62 -31.39
CA SER A 187 1.08 27.27 -31.32
C SER A 187 0.30 26.35 -30.39
N ALA A 188 -0.22 26.85 -29.27
CA ALA A 188 -1.09 26.10 -28.37
C ALA A 188 -2.42 25.71 -29.04
N GLU A 189 -3.04 26.64 -29.78
CA GLU A 189 -4.24 26.37 -30.58
C GLU A 189 -3.96 25.35 -31.70
N ALA A 190 -2.83 25.46 -32.40
CA ALA A 190 -2.43 24.49 -33.41
C ALA A 190 -2.15 23.09 -32.81
N CYS A 191 -1.53 23.02 -31.62
CA CYS A 191 -1.37 21.78 -30.87
C CYS A 191 -2.74 21.15 -30.54
N TYR A 192 -3.67 21.95 -30.00
CA TYR A 192 -5.03 21.50 -29.69
C TYR A 192 -5.74 20.93 -30.93
N ARG A 193 -5.71 21.62 -32.08
CA ARG A 193 -6.35 21.17 -33.32
C ARG A 193 -5.79 19.83 -33.80
N LEU A 194 -4.47 19.67 -33.84
CA LEU A 194 -3.84 18.42 -34.28
C LEU A 194 -4.17 17.26 -33.33
N LEU A 195 -4.10 17.49 -32.01
CA LEU A 195 -4.46 16.47 -31.01
C LEU A 195 -5.95 16.10 -31.06
N CYS A 196 -6.83 17.08 -31.31
CA CYS A 196 -8.25 16.86 -31.54
C CYS A 196 -8.49 15.91 -32.72
N LEU A 197 -7.86 16.16 -33.87
CA LEU A 197 -7.96 15.27 -35.04
C LEU A 197 -7.42 13.87 -34.75
N ILE A 198 -6.27 13.74 -34.08
CA ILE A 198 -5.64 12.44 -33.80
C ILE A 198 -6.46 11.60 -32.81
N TRP A 199 -6.90 12.18 -31.70
CA TRP A 199 -7.58 11.44 -30.63
C TRP A 199 -9.07 11.21 -30.90
N THR A 200 -9.67 11.96 -31.84
CA THR A 200 -11.03 11.74 -32.32
C THR A 200 -11.09 11.07 -33.69
N PHE A 201 -10.06 10.28 -34.02
CA PHE A 201 -10.01 9.40 -35.18
C PHE A 201 -9.98 7.91 -34.78
N PRO A 202 -10.78 7.04 -35.40
CA PRO A 202 -10.82 5.62 -35.07
C PRO A 202 -9.68 4.85 -35.78
N TRP A 203 -8.50 4.81 -35.15
CA TRP A 203 -7.32 4.09 -35.64
C TRP A 203 -7.54 2.56 -35.70
N LYS A 204 -7.84 2.03 -36.89
CA LYS A 204 -8.09 0.60 -37.11
C LYS A 204 -6.81 -0.18 -37.46
N PRO A 205 -6.66 -1.44 -37.01
CA PRO A 205 -5.57 -2.32 -37.43
C PRO A 205 -5.55 -2.54 -38.95
N VAL A 206 -4.36 -2.66 -39.53
CA VAL A 206 -4.16 -3.04 -40.95
C VAL A 206 -3.37 -4.34 -41.07
N VAL A 207 -3.47 -5.03 -42.21
CA VAL A 207 -2.86 -6.37 -42.43
C VAL A 207 -1.36 -6.41 -42.10
N GLN A 208 -0.63 -5.34 -42.39
CA GLN A 208 0.82 -5.22 -42.15
C GLN A 208 1.18 -4.73 -40.74
N ARG A 209 0.24 -4.12 -39.99
CA ARG A 209 0.52 -3.51 -38.68
C ARG A 209 -0.73 -3.46 -37.81
N ARG A 210 -0.69 -4.17 -36.67
CA ARG A 210 -1.81 -4.24 -35.72
C ARG A 210 -2.07 -2.94 -34.96
N VAL A 211 -1.01 -2.20 -34.60
CA VAL A 211 -1.09 -0.92 -33.89
C VAL A 211 -0.86 0.21 -34.89
N THR A 212 -1.90 0.99 -35.17
CA THR A 212 -1.88 2.11 -36.13
C THR A 212 -2.04 3.48 -35.48
N ASP A 213 -2.42 3.55 -34.21
CA ASP A 213 -2.55 4.80 -33.46
C ASP A 213 -1.16 5.42 -33.18
N PRO A 214 -0.88 6.66 -33.65
CA PRO A 214 0.41 7.32 -33.45
C PRO A 214 0.70 7.60 -31.97
N THR A 215 -0.32 7.78 -31.12
CA THR A 215 -0.18 7.92 -29.67
C THR A 215 0.37 6.64 -29.04
N VAL A 216 -0.13 5.48 -29.47
CA VAL A 216 0.33 4.18 -28.96
C VAL A 216 1.73 3.85 -29.49
N ILE A 217 2.04 4.22 -30.74
CA ILE A 217 3.39 4.07 -31.31
C ILE A 217 4.40 4.96 -30.59
N TYR A 218 4.04 6.21 -30.28
CA TYR A 218 4.86 7.11 -29.46
C TYR A 218 5.13 6.49 -28.07
N LEU A 219 4.10 5.94 -27.41
CA LEU A 219 4.25 5.30 -26.11
C LEU A 219 5.14 4.04 -26.16
N ALA A 220 5.07 3.27 -27.25
CA ALA A 220 5.96 2.14 -27.49
C ALA A 220 7.41 2.61 -27.62
N TYR A 221 7.72 3.54 -28.52
CA TYR A 221 9.09 4.01 -28.73
C TYR A 221 9.66 4.80 -27.54
N SER A 222 8.85 5.62 -26.87
CA SER A 222 9.29 6.38 -25.68
C SER A 222 9.50 5.49 -24.44
N SER A 223 9.08 4.23 -24.51
CA SER A 223 9.39 3.20 -23.52
C SER A 223 10.67 2.41 -23.79
N LEU A 224 11.35 2.62 -24.92
CA LEU A 224 12.64 1.97 -25.22
C LEU A 224 13.80 2.55 -24.40
N LEU A 225 14.61 1.65 -23.86
CA LEU A 225 15.86 1.91 -23.17
C LEU A 225 17.06 1.82 -24.16
N PRO A 226 18.26 2.33 -23.79
CA PRO A 226 19.43 2.34 -24.69
C PRO A 226 19.89 0.97 -25.17
N ASP A 227 19.64 -0.06 -24.37
CA ASP A 227 19.96 -1.48 -24.64
C ASP A 227 18.92 -2.19 -25.52
N GLY A 228 17.85 -1.49 -25.94
CA GLY A 228 16.74 -2.05 -26.70
C GLY A 228 15.66 -2.75 -25.86
N SER A 229 15.83 -2.81 -24.53
CA SER A 229 14.78 -3.27 -23.62
C SER A 229 13.66 -2.23 -23.46
N PHE A 230 12.55 -2.64 -22.86
CA PHE A 230 11.39 -1.79 -22.61
C PHE A 230 11.26 -1.47 -21.12
N LYS A 231 10.88 -0.24 -20.78
CA LYS A 231 10.58 0.18 -19.40
C LYS A 231 9.55 -0.74 -18.74
N ASP A 232 9.75 -1.02 -17.45
CA ASP A 232 8.83 -1.80 -16.63
C ASP A 232 7.40 -1.22 -16.61
N THR A 233 6.41 -2.10 -16.50
CA THR A 233 4.98 -1.72 -16.49
C THR A 233 4.63 -0.69 -15.41
N HIS A 234 5.28 -0.75 -14.25
CA HIS A 234 5.04 0.18 -13.14
C HIS A 234 5.41 1.63 -13.49
N LEU A 235 6.37 1.86 -14.40
CA LEU A 235 6.76 3.19 -14.86
C LEU A 235 5.79 3.74 -15.93
N LEU A 236 5.11 2.87 -16.66
CA LEU A 236 4.21 3.24 -17.77
C LEU A 236 2.82 3.68 -17.30
N THR A 237 2.32 3.15 -16.18
CA THR A 237 0.98 3.48 -15.62
C THR A 237 0.74 4.98 -15.45
N ASN A 238 1.75 5.72 -14.96
CA ASN A 238 1.70 7.18 -14.80
C ASN A 238 1.73 7.93 -16.14
N VAL A 239 2.40 7.40 -17.16
CA VAL A 239 2.43 8.00 -18.50
C VAL A 239 1.06 7.85 -19.17
N PHE A 240 0.44 6.66 -19.08
CA PHE A 240 -0.92 6.45 -19.57
C PHE A 240 -1.94 7.37 -18.86
N ALA A 241 -1.83 7.54 -17.54
CA ALA A 241 -2.70 8.45 -16.79
C ALA A 241 -2.59 9.90 -17.27
N ARG A 242 -1.36 10.39 -17.54
CA ARG A 242 -1.11 11.73 -18.08
C ARG A 242 -1.69 11.91 -19.49
N CYS A 243 -1.49 10.92 -20.38
CA CYS A 243 -2.09 10.96 -21.71
C CYS A 243 -3.63 10.95 -21.65
N LYS A 244 -4.24 10.10 -20.80
CA LYS A 244 -5.70 10.08 -20.57
C LYS A 244 -6.22 11.43 -20.05
N TYR A 245 -5.48 12.09 -19.16
CA TYR A 245 -5.79 13.44 -18.69
C TYR A 245 -5.77 14.46 -19.84
N SER A 246 -4.74 14.43 -20.71
CA SER A 246 -4.68 15.34 -21.87
C SER A 246 -5.79 15.09 -22.90
N VAL A 247 -6.21 13.83 -23.13
CA VAL A 247 -7.38 13.52 -23.97
C VAL A 247 -8.66 14.14 -23.39
N ARG A 248 -8.86 14.05 -22.07
CA ARG A 248 -9.97 14.73 -21.37
C ARG A 248 -9.91 16.24 -21.51
N CYS A 249 -8.73 16.86 -21.42
CA CYS A 249 -8.54 18.29 -21.67
C CYS A 249 -8.97 18.71 -23.08
N VAL A 250 -8.61 17.95 -24.11
CA VAL A 250 -9.03 18.22 -25.50
C VAL A 250 -10.55 18.13 -25.63
N VAL A 251 -11.18 17.08 -25.08
CA VAL A 251 -12.64 16.94 -25.11
C VAL A 251 -13.36 18.05 -24.32
N LEU A 252 -12.82 18.47 -23.18
CA LEU A 252 -13.36 19.60 -22.40
C LEU A 252 -13.35 20.91 -23.20
N ILE A 253 -12.23 21.22 -23.89
CA ILE A 253 -12.17 22.39 -24.79
C ILE A 253 -13.23 22.27 -25.88
N ARG A 254 -13.38 21.11 -26.54
CA ARG A 254 -14.40 20.90 -27.58
C ARG A 254 -15.82 21.14 -27.06
N ILE A 255 -16.18 20.58 -25.91
CA ILE A 255 -17.51 20.74 -25.29
C ILE A 255 -17.85 22.22 -25.08
N LYS A 256 -16.86 23.05 -24.70
CA LYS A 256 -17.04 24.48 -24.41
C LYS A 256 -16.84 25.42 -25.61
N THR A 257 -16.33 24.93 -26.75
CA THR A 257 -15.98 25.77 -27.93
C THR A 257 -16.73 25.40 -29.21
N GLU A 258 -17.12 24.13 -29.39
CA GLU A 258 -17.85 23.66 -30.57
C GLU A 258 -19.38 23.73 -30.37
N HIS A 259 -19.87 23.94 -29.15
CA HIS A 259 -21.29 23.92 -28.78
C HIS A 259 -21.65 25.00 -27.75
N GLU A 260 -22.85 25.56 -27.84
CA GLU A 260 -23.38 26.51 -26.84
C GLU A 260 -23.97 25.80 -25.60
N ASP A 261 -24.60 24.63 -25.77
CA ASP A 261 -25.06 23.76 -24.67
C ASP A 261 -24.01 22.67 -24.36
N GLU A 262 -23.54 22.65 -23.11
CA GLU A 262 -22.61 21.63 -22.60
C GLU A 262 -23.14 20.21 -22.76
N LYS A 263 -24.45 20.01 -22.68
CA LYS A 263 -25.09 18.70 -22.80
C LYS A 263 -25.02 18.19 -24.24
N GLU A 264 -25.22 19.06 -25.23
CA GLU A 264 -25.05 18.71 -26.64
C GLU A 264 -23.58 18.44 -26.95
N GLY A 265 -22.68 19.29 -26.46
CA GLY A 265 -21.23 19.07 -26.60
C GLY A 265 -20.77 17.76 -25.97
N TRP A 266 -21.30 17.40 -24.80
CA TRP A 266 -21.05 16.10 -24.18
C TRP A 266 -21.55 14.95 -25.06
N MET A 267 -22.81 15.01 -25.54
CA MET A 267 -23.37 13.96 -26.39
C MET A 267 -22.60 13.75 -27.70
N ALA A 268 -22.08 14.83 -28.30
CA ALA A 268 -21.25 14.76 -29.50
C ALA A 268 -19.88 14.08 -29.26
N ASN A 269 -19.35 14.20 -28.03
CA ASN A 269 -17.98 13.79 -27.69
C ASN A 269 -17.86 12.56 -26.78
N GLU A 270 -18.95 12.06 -26.16
CA GLU A 270 -18.92 10.92 -25.21
C GLU A 270 -18.15 9.71 -25.76
N ARG A 271 -18.35 9.37 -27.04
CA ARG A 271 -17.69 8.23 -27.72
C ARG A 271 -16.16 8.26 -27.69
N TRP A 272 -15.54 9.41 -27.44
CA TRP A 272 -14.08 9.58 -27.40
C TRP A 272 -13.48 9.41 -25.99
N LEU A 273 -14.32 9.26 -24.96
CA LEU A 273 -13.94 9.05 -23.55
C LEU A 273 -14.56 7.76 -22.96
N ARG A 274 -14.75 6.73 -23.78
CA ARG A 274 -15.40 5.46 -23.39
C ARG A 274 -14.63 4.25 -23.88
N GLU A 275 -14.53 3.22 -23.03
CA GLU A 275 -13.83 1.97 -23.36
C GLU A 275 -14.60 1.05 -24.32
N ASP A 276 -15.91 1.28 -24.53
CA ASP A 276 -16.75 0.54 -25.47
C ASP A 276 -16.68 1.05 -26.92
N ASN A 277 -15.90 2.11 -27.19
CA ASN A 277 -15.78 2.75 -28.50
C ASN A 277 -14.33 2.69 -29.05
N GLU A 278 -14.17 2.41 -30.34
CA GLU A 278 -12.85 2.35 -31.01
C GLU A 278 -12.20 3.74 -31.13
N CYS A 279 -11.33 4.07 -30.18
CA CYS A 279 -10.65 5.36 -30.08
C CYS A 279 -9.29 5.24 -29.36
N THR A 280 -8.48 6.31 -29.38
CA THR A 280 -7.22 6.38 -28.64
C THR A 280 -7.42 6.19 -27.14
N PHE A 281 -8.47 6.77 -26.56
CA PHE A 281 -8.73 6.68 -25.11
C PHE A 281 -8.90 5.23 -24.64
N ARG A 282 -9.68 4.42 -25.36
CA ARG A 282 -9.81 2.97 -25.13
C ARG A 282 -8.48 2.24 -25.19
N SER A 283 -7.63 2.57 -26.17
CA SER A 283 -6.31 1.97 -26.32
C SER A 283 -5.39 2.30 -25.13
N LEU A 284 -5.46 3.53 -24.62
CA LEU A 284 -4.75 3.95 -23.41
C LEU A 284 -5.27 3.25 -22.15
N CYS A 285 -6.59 3.14 -21.97
CA CYS A 285 -7.18 2.41 -20.85
C CYS A 285 -6.79 0.93 -20.86
N SER A 286 -6.97 0.25 -21.99
CA SER A 286 -6.62 -1.17 -22.14
C SER A 286 -5.13 -1.44 -21.82
N ALA A 287 -4.22 -0.61 -22.35
CA ALA A 287 -2.80 -0.69 -22.04
C ALA A 287 -2.51 -0.42 -20.54
N GLN A 288 -3.20 0.53 -19.92
CA GLN A 288 -3.08 0.84 -18.49
C GLN A 288 -3.63 -0.27 -17.59
N HIS A 289 -4.75 -0.89 -17.93
CA HIS A 289 -5.35 -2.02 -17.20
C HIS A 289 -4.45 -3.25 -17.26
N ILE A 290 -3.89 -3.56 -18.44
CA ILE A 290 -2.89 -4.64 -18.62
C ILE A 290 -1.63 -4.34 -17.81
N ALA A 291 -1.08 -3.12 -17.90
CA ALA A 291 0.12 -2.73 -17.16
C ALA A 291 -0.10 -2.81 -15.64
N THR A 292 -1.26 -2.34 -15.15
CA THR A 292 -1.62 -2.40 -13.72
C THR A 292 -1.77 -3.85 -13.26
N THR A 293 -2.52 -4.68 -13.99
CA THR A 293 -2.71 -6.10 -13.69
C THR A 293 -1.37 -6.84 -13.60
N LEU A 294 -0.50 -6.66 -14.59
CA LEU A 294 0.83 -7.27 -14.60
C LEU A 294 1.73 -6.75 -13.49
N THR A 295 1.65 -5.47 -13.14
CA THR A 295 2.42 -4.88 -12.03
C THR A 295 1.98 -5.45 -10.68
N LEU A 296 0.69 -5.71 -10.50
CA LEU A 296 0.14 -6.32 -9.28
C LEU A 296 0.38 -7.83 -9.21
N SER A 297 0.40 -8.54 -10.34
CA SER A 297 0.61 -9.99 -10.38
C SER A 297 2.08 -10.42 -10.41
N THR A 298 2.98 -9.55 -10.86
CA THR A 298 4.42 -9.87 -10.96
C THR A 298 5.08 -9.61 -9.62
N MET A 299 5.42 -10.67 -8.88
CA MET A 299 6.23 -10.52 -7.68
C MET A 299 7.62 -10.01 -8.08
N SER A 300 7.98 -8.82 -7.62
CA SER A 300 9.34 -8.30 -7.74
C SER A 300 10.33 -9.23 -7.05
N LEU A 301 11.49 -9.47 -7.65
CA LEU A 301 12.59 -10.15 -6.96
C LEU A 301 12.95 -9.39 -5.67
N PRO A 302 13.28 -10.09 -4.57
CA PRO A 302 13.55 -9.45 -3.29
C PRO A 302 14.83 -8.60 -3.39
N GLU A 303 14.71 -7.29 -3.18
CA GLU A 303 15.89 -6.41 -3.06
C GLU A 303 16.65 -6.61 -1.74
N VAL A 304 16.07 -7.35 -0.79
CA VAL A 304 16.62 -7.62 0.54
C VAL A 304 16.85 -9.12 0.71
N TRP A 305 18.07 -9.48 1.10
CA TRP A 305 18.45 -10.84 1.45
C TRP A 305 19.01 -10.88 2.87
N TRP A 306 18.34 -11.56 3.79
CA TRP A 306 18.82 -11.71 5.17
C TRP A 306 20.05 -12.61 5.22
N THR A 307 21.15 -12.11 5.79
CA THR A 307 22.37 -12.90 6.05
C THR A 307 22.40 -13.43 7.48
N ASP A 308 21.67 -12.79 8.39
CA ASP A 308 21.34 -13.28 9.72
C ASP A 308 19.85 -13.63 9.76
N VAL A 309 19.55 -14.92 9.95
CA VAL A 309 18.19 -15.47 10.01
C VAL A 309 17.71 -15.78 11.42
N GLU A 310 18.57 -15.63 12.44
CA GLU A 310 18.21 -15.88 13.84
C GLU A 310 17.80 -14.60 14.56
N LYS A 311 18.56 -13.51 14.37
CA LYS A 311 18.35 -12.22 15.06
C LYS A 311 17.99 -11.09 14.10
N TYR A 312 18.02 -11.33 12.79
CA TYR A 312 17.70 -10.37 11.73
C TYR A 312 18.42 -9.02 11.89
N GLN A 313 19.69 -9.04 12.29
CA GLN A 313 20.53 -7.84 12.45
C GLN A 313 21.31 -7.49 11.17
N SER A 314 21.43 -8.43 10.22
CA SER A 314 22.26 -8.30 9.01
C SER A 314 21.50 -8.68 7.74
N MET A 315 21.62 -7.86 6.69
CA MET A 315 21.09 -8.17 5.35
C MET A 315 21.96 -7.60 4.23
N LEU A 316 21.80 -8.14 3.02
CA LEU A 316 22.21 -7.49 1.77
C LEU A 316 21.03 -6.67 1.24
N TYR A 317 21.21 -5.36 1.07
CA TYR A 317 20.28 -4.49 0.35
C TYR A 317 20.83 -4.23 -1.06
N ARG A 318 20.16 -4.74 -2.09
CA ARG A 318 20.60 -4.71 -3.50
C ARG A 318 22.04 -5.21 -3.68
N GLY A 319 22.41 -6.26 -2.94
CA GLY A 319 23.75 -6.85 -2.93
C GLY A 319 24.77 -6.17 -2.00
N VAL A 320 24.47 -5.00 -1.44
CA VAL A 320 25.38 -4.28 -0.52
C VAL A 320 25.08 -4.72 0.93
N PRO A 321 26.09 -5.15 1.72
CA PRO A 321 25.87 -5.51 3.12
C PRO A 321 25.47 -4.30 3.97
N LEU A 322 24.55 -4.55 4.90
CA LEU A 322 23.96 -3.60 5.82
C LEU A 322 23.68 -4.27 7.17
N HIS A 323 24.21 -3.69 8.25
CA HIS A 323 24.01 -4.14 9.63
C HIS A 323 23.17 -3.11 10.41
N LEU A 324 22.26 -3.58 11.27
CA LEU A 324 21.38 -2.71 12.08
C LEU A 324 22.15 -1.70 12.95
N SER A 325 23.35 -2.07 13.42
CA SER A 325 24.19 -1.16 14.21
C SER A 325 24.67 0.06 13.42
N GLU A 326 24.80 -0.02 12.10
CA GLU A 326 25.15 1.14 11.26
C GLU A 326 24.00 2.16 11.27
N ILE A 327 22.75 1.69 11.25
CA ILE A 327 21.56 2.54 11.40
C ILE A 327 21.50 3.18 12.79
N VAL A 328 21.79 2.40 13.84
CA VAL A 328 21.88 2.91 15.23
C VAL A 328 22.97 3.98 15.36
N GLU A 329 24.09 3.86 14.64
CA GLU A 329 25.14 4.88 14.63
C GLU A 329 24.69 6.17 13.92
N VAL A 330 24.02 6.05 12.77
CA VAL A 330 23.42 7.21 12.06
C VAL A 330 22.41 7.94 12.97
N VAL A 331 21.56 7.22 13.70
CA VAL A 331 20.61 7.84 14.66
C VAL A 331 21.34 8.52 15.81
N ARG A 332 22.41 7.91 16.36
CA ARG A 332 23.21 8.50 17.44
C ARG A 332 23.95 9.77 17.02
N SER A 333 24.61 9.73 15.87
CA SER A 333 25.29 10.88 15.28
C SER A 333 24.31 12.04 15.05
N LEU A 334 23.12 11.72 14.55
CA LEU A 334 22.06 12.70 14.34
C LEU A 334 21.52 13.27 15.67
N GLU A 335 21.32 12.45 16.70
CA GLU A 335 20.90 12.92 18.04
C GLU A 335 21.89 13.93 18.63
N GLN A 336 23.19 13.60 18.59
CA GLN A 336 24.26 14.47 19.07
C GLN A 336 24.31 15.79 18.29
N THR A 337 24.13 15.71 16.96
CA THR A 337 24.10 16.89 16.08
C THR A 337 22.88 17.78 16.35
N VAL A 338 21.69 17.18 16.55
CA VAL A 338 20.46 17.88 16.95
C VAL A 338 20.65 18.59 18.30
N GLN A 339 21.20 17.90 19.30
CA GLN A 339 21.45 18.48 20.62
C GLN A 339 22.42 19.66 20.53
N HIS A 340 23.58 19.48 19.87
CA HIS A 340 24.58 20.53 19.72
C HIS A 340 24.03 21.76 18.97
N GLN A 341 23.31 21.56 17.87
CA GLN A 341 22.67 22.64 17.12
C GLN A 341 21.67 23.41 17.99
N PHE A 342 20.88 22.71 18.83
CA PHE A 342 19.94 23.36 19.72
C PHE A 342 20.62 24.14 20.86
N GLU A 343 21.57 23.52 21.56
CA GLU A 343 22.22 24.10 22.74
C GLU A 343 23.16 25.26 22.37
N GLU A 344 24.08 25.05 21.44
CA GLU A 344 25.12 26.05 21.12
C GLU A 344 24.63 27.14 20.17
N LEU A 345 23.85 26.77 19.14
CA LEU A 345 23.52 27.69 18.04
C LEU A 345 22.11 28.29 18.15
N VAL A 346 21.11 27.54 18.62
CA VAL A 346 19.74 28.05 18.84
C VAL A 346 19.62 28.75 20.20
N LEU A 347 20.10 28.14 21.29
CA LEU A 347 20.07 28.68 22.66
C LEU A 347 21.31 29.51 23.05
N PHE A 348 22.25 29.73 22.13
CA PHE A 348 23.48 30.54 22.34
C PHE A 348 24.41 30.02 23.45
N GLY A 349 24.48 28.70 23.65
CA GLY A 349 25.23 28.07 24.73
C GLY A 349 24.66 28.36 26.11
N THR A 350 23.40 28.82 26.20
CA THR A 350 22.78 29.12 27.50
C THR A 350 22.08 27.88 28.07
N ASP A 351 22.36 27.55 29.34
CA ASP A 351 21.72 26.44 30.05
C ASP A 351 20.29 26.80 30.52
N LYS A 352 19.47 27.31 29.59
CA LYS A 352 18.07 27.63 29.82
C LYS A 352 17.19 26.43 29.51
N ARG A 353 16.34 26.09 30.47
CA ARG A 353 15.29 25.08 30.35
C ARG A 353 13.96 25.66 30.81
N ALA A 354 12.88 25.16 30.22
CA ALA A 354 11.52 25.36 30.66
C ALA A 354 11.00 24.03 31.23
N ASP A 355 10.78 23.99 32.55
CA ASP A 355 10.32 22.78 33.25
C ASP A 355 8.79 22.72 33.25
N TYR A 356 8.21 21.55 32.94
CA TYR A 356 6.76 21.33 32.91
C TYR A 356 6.35 19.99 33.52
N GLY A 357 5.11 19.94 33.99
CA GLY A 357 4.43 18.74 34.44
C GLY A 357 3.67 18.05 33.30
N LEU A 358 2.41 17.69 33.54
CA LEU A 358 1.52 17.22 32.49
C LEU A 358 1.02 18.41 31.64
N LEU A 359 1.29 18.38 30.33
CA LEU A 359 0.69 19.31 29.39
C LEU A 359 -0.75 18.87 29.09
N VAL A 360 -1.68 19.83 29.13
CA VAL A 360 -3.10 19.62 28.82
C VAL A 360 -3.35 19.90 27.34
N ASP A 361 -4.08 19.04 26.65
CA ASP A 361 -4.43 19.22 25.24
C ASP A 361 -5.83 18.68 24.96
N ASP A 362 -6.66 19.48 24.30
CA ASP A 362 -7.98 19.07 23.86
C ASP A 362 -7.91 18.61 22.40
N MET A 363 -8.08 17.31 22.17
CA MET A 363 -8.04 16.74 20.82
C MET A 363 -9.34 16.99 20.04
N ALA A 364 -10.45 17.30 20.72
CA ALA A 364 -11.75 17.57 20.10
C ALA A 364 -11.93 19.05 19.74
N LEU A 365 -11.16 19.96 20.35
CA LEU A 365 -11.27 21.40 20.11
C LEU A 365 -10.73 21.80 18.73
N LYS A 366 -11.64 22.26 17.88
CA LYS A 366 -11.41 22.67 16.46
C LYS A 366 -11.26 24.18 16.26
N GLU A 367 -11.19 24.96 17.33
CA GLU A 367 -11.04 26.43 17.25
C GLU A 367 -9.78 26.84 16.49
N VAL A 368 -9.89 27.84 15.60
CA VAL A 368 -8.77 28.36 14.81
C VAL A 368 -7.71 28.96 15.74
N GLY A 369 -6.44 28.57 15.54
CA GLY A 369 -5.33 28.97 16.39
C GLY A 369 -5.14 28.10 17.65
N TYR A 370 -6.03 27.13 17.90
CA TYR A 370 -5.88 26.24 19.06
C TYR A 370 -4.80 25.17 18.87
N SER A 371 -4.04 24.95 19.95
CA SER A 371 -3.08 23.87 20.19
C SER A 371 -2.73 23.85 21.69
N PHE A 372 -2.17 22.78 22.22
CA PHE A 372 -1.64 22.76 23.59
C PHE A 372 -0.63 23.89 23.86
N SER A 373 0.10 24.36 22.84
CA SER A 373 1.04 25.49 22.97
C SER A 373 0.35 26.86 23.09
N THR A 374 -0.96 26.94 22.82
CA THR A 374 -1.79 28.16 22.98
C THR A 374 -2.84 28.01 24.08
N ASP A 375 -3.00 26.82 24.65
CA ASP A 375 -3.89 26.54 25.77
C ASP A 375 -3.39 27.22 27.06
N LYS A 376 -4.22 28.11 27.62
CA LYS A 376 -3.90 28.89 28.83
C LYS A 376 -3.63 28.03 30.08
N ARG A 377 -4.03 26.75 30.07
CA ARG A 377 -3.72 25.80 31.16
C ARG A 377 -2.24 25.42 31.20
N ASN A 378 -1.52 25.56 30.10
CA ASN A 378 -0.08 25.26 29.99
C ASN A 378 0.76 26.53 30.14
N SER A 379 0.93 27.01 31.38
CA SER A 379 1.58 28.32 31.64
C SER A 379 3.00 28.43 31.06
N ILE A 380 3.74 27.31 30.97
CA ILE A 380 5.10 27.22 30.42
C ILE A 380 5.30 28.02 29.11
N PHE A 381 4.37 27.94 28.16
CA PHE A 381 4.49 28.60 26.85
C PHE A 381 4.36 30.13 26.92
N PHE A 382 3.79 30.65 28.01
CA PHE A 382 3.62 32.08 28.29
C PHE A 382 4.75 32.58 29.21
N ASP A 383 5.04 31.82 30.28
CA ASP A 383 6.07 32.14 31.29
C ASP A 383 7.47 32.21 30.65
N HIS A 384 7.78 31.26 29.75
CA HIS A 384 9.08 31.17 29.08
C HIS A 384 9.15 31.89 27.73
N GLN A 385 8.05 32.52 27.26
CA GLN A 385 7.97 33.13 25.93
C GLN A 385 9.09 34.14 25.63
N ASN A 386 9.52 34.88 26.66
CA ASN A 386 10.59 35.88 26.56
C ASN A 386 11.93 35.39 27.15
N SER A 387 12.04 34.11 27.53
CA SER A 387 13.22 33.54 28.20
C SER A 387 14.48 33.67 27.36
N LEU A 388 14.44 33.20 26.11
CA LEU A 388 15.59 33.27 25.21
C LEU A 388 15.99 34.71 24.90
N LEU A 389 15.02 35.59 24.61
CA LEU A 389 15.28 37.02 24.37
C LEU A 389 15.95 37.69 25.59
N ARG A 390 15.46 37.44 26.80
CA ARG A 390 16.06 37.98 28.04
C ARG A 390 17.47 37.42 28.28
N SER A 391 17.66 36.11 28.09
CA SER A 391 18.95 35.43 28.21
C SER A 391 19.98 36.04 27.24
N ALA A 392 19.56 36.23 25.99
CA ALA A 392 20.40 36.75 24.93
C ALA A 392 20.74 38.24 25.12
N LEU A 393 19.78 39.09 25.52
CA LEU A 393 20.04 40.49 25.88
C LEU A 393 20.93 40.65 27.14
N GLY A 394 20.93 39.66 28.04
CA GLY A 394 21.82 39.60 29.21
C GLY A 394 23.25 39.16 28.87
N ASN A 395 23.45 38.41 27.79
CA ASN A 395 24.77 37.99 27.31
C ASN A 395 25.42 39.10 26.49
N GLU A 396 26.56 39.62 26.95
CA GLU A 396 27.25 40.74 26.31
C GLU A 396 27.73 40.42 24.88
N ALA A 397 28.33 39.24 24.66
CA ALA A 397 28.83 38.84 23.35
C ALA A 397 27.69 38.66 22.33
N PHE A 398 26.54 38.12 22.78
CA PHE A 398 25.34 38.08 21.96
C PHE A 398 24.83 39.49 21.65
N ARG A 399 24.68 40.33 22.68
CA ARG A 399 24.14 41.68 22.57
C ARG A 399 24.93 42.53 21.57
N GLN A 400 26.26 42.49 21.61
CA GLN A 400 27.12 43.18 20.65
C GLN A 400 26.92 42.70 19.20
N LYS A 401 26.62 41.42 18.97
CA LYS A 401 26.39 40.84 17.64
C LYS A 401 25.00 41.14 17.08
N MET A 402 23.98 41.11 17.95
CA MET A 402 22.57 41.04 17.56
C MET A 402 21.77 42.33 17.80
N VAL A 403 22.31 43.29 18.56
CA VAL A 403 21.65 44.57 18.86
C VAL A 403 22.47 45.73 18.33
N THR A 404 21.88 46.57 17.48
CA THR A 404 22.51 47.77 16.92
C THR A 404 22.30 49.02 17.76
N HIS A 405 21.21 49.06 18.55
CA HIS A 405 20.91 50.16 19.45
C HIS A 405 20.05 49.68 20.63
N LEU A 406 20.43 50.07 21.84
CA LEU A 406 19.70 49.79 23.08
C LEU A 406 19.61 51.05 23.93
N ALA A 407 18.40 51.56 24.12
CA ALA A 407 18.08 52.68 25.00
C ALA A 407 16.72 52.43 25.69
N PRO A 408 16.35 53.19 26.74
CA PRO A 408 15.05 53.06 27.38
C PRO A 408 13.90 53.20 26.35
N GLY A 409 13.08 52.15 26.23
CA GLY A 409 11.98 52.09 25.25
C GLY A 409 12.37 51.85 23.79
N VAL A 410 13.67 51.78 23.44
CA VAL A 410 14.14 51.62 22.04
C VAL A 410 15.18 50.50 21.93
N LEU A 411 14.75 49.38 21.35
CA LEU A 411 15.61 48.25 20.98
C LEU A 411 15.61 48.09 19.45
N ARG A 412 16.80 48.14 18.83
CA ARG A 412 16.99 47.84 17.40
C ARG A 412 17.93 46.65 17.23
N PHE A 413 17.50 45.67 16.46
CA PHE A 413 18.29 44.47 16.17
C PHE A 413 19.18 44.65 14.94
N ASN A 414 20.18 43.79 14.83
CA ASN A 414 20.95 43.58 13.60
C ASN A 414 20.20 42.58 12.71
N HIS A 415 19.57 43.07 11.64
CA HIS A 415 18.77 42.23 10.74
C HIS A 415 19.59 41.13 10.06
N LEU A 416 20.87 41.37 9.77
CA LEU A 416 21.75 40.36 9.19
C LEU A 416 22.02 39.23 10.19
N ALA A 417 22.32 39.57 11.44
CA ALA A 417 22.57 38.58 12.48
C ALA A 417 21.31 37.79 12.86
N LEU A 418 20.13 38.44 12.89
CA LEU A 418 18.84 37.75 13.03
C LEU A 418 18.59 36.76 11.88
N ARG A 419 18.88 37.15 10.63
CA ARG A 419 18.76 36.26 9.46
C ARG A 419 19.72 35.08 9.55
N THR A 420 20.97 35.29 9.97
CA THR A 420 21.91 34.18 10.22
C THR A 420 21.39 33.23 11.29
N TRP A 421 20.82 33.74 12.38
CA TRP A 421 20.24 32.87 13.41
C TRP A 421 19.00 32.11 12.91
N LEU A 422 18.13 32.73 12.10
CA LEU A 422 17.01 32.03 11.48
C LEU A 422 17.46 30.86 10.58
N VAL A 423 18.64 30.98 9.94
CA VAL A 423 19.26 29.87 9.19
C VAL A 423 19.75 28.76 10.11
N GLU A 424 20.39 29.08 11.24
CA GLU A 424 20.77 28.05 12.24
C GLU A 424 19.56 27.38 12.90
N TYR A 425 18.46 28.12 13.08
CA TYR A 425 17.19 27.61 13.55
C TYR A 425 16.51 26.68 12.52
N ALA A 426 16.57 27.02 11.23
CA ALA A 426 16.12 26.14 10.17
C ALA A 426 16.95 24.85 10.08
N LYS A 427 18.28 24.90 10.28
CA LYS A 427 19.12 23.68 10.37
C LYS A 427 18.72 22.80 11.55
N PHE A 428 18.39 23.38 12.71
CA PHE A 428 17.86 22.64 13.85
C PHE A 428 16.57 21.90 13.48
N HIS A 429 15.63 22.56 12.80
CA HIS A 429 14.41 21.89 12.33
C HIS A 429 14.66 20.79 11.30
N ASP A 430 15.56 20.99 10.34
CA ASP A 430 15.94 19.97 9.35
C ASP A 430 16.50 18.70 10.02
N LEU A 431 17.42 18.89 10.97
CA LEU A 431 18.00 17.80 11.76
C LEU A 431 16.94 17.09 12.64
N LEU A 432 16.10 17.83 13.35
CA LEU A 432 15.06 17.27 14.22
C LEU A 432 13.96 16.56 13.42
N LEU A 433 13.53 17.13 12.29
CA LEU A 433 12.59 16.52 11.35
C LEU A 433 13.14 15.20 10.80
N THR A 434 14.42 15.19 10.40
CA THR A 434 15.10 13.97 9.93
C THR A 434 15.21 12.93 11.05
N TYR A 435 15.54 13.34 12.29
CA TYR A 435 15.59 12.42 13.44
C TYR A 435 14.23 11.78 13.71
N ILE A 436 13.17 12.58 13.71
CA ILE A 436 11.79 12.13 13.89
C ILE A 436 11.37 11.16 12.78
N HIS A 437 11.71 11.44 11.52
CA HIS A 437 11.43 10.57 10.36
C HIS A 437 12.09 9.18 10.44
N ILE A 438 13.25 9.08 11.08
CA ILE A 438 13.96 7.79 11.28
C ILE A 438 13.43 7.04 12.52
N THR A 439 12.96 7.76 13.55
CA THR A 439 12.75 7.18 14.90
C THR A 439 11.29 7.01 15.34
N SER A 440 10.33 7.71 14.73
CA SER A 440 8.94 7.79 15.24
C SER A 440 8.00 6.71 14.68
N GLY A 441 8.49 5.47 14.59
CA GLY A 441 7.78 4.34 13.97
C GLY A 441 7.90 4.35 12.45
N ALA A 442 6.82 3.98 11.74
CA ALA A 442 6.85 3.88 10.28
C ALA A 442 7.12 5.23 9.59
N PRO A 443 8.00 5.31 8.57
CA PRO A 443 8.29 6.57 7.92
C PRO A 443 7.10 7.03 7.07
N ALA A 444 6.51 8.17 7.43
CA ALA A 444 5.53 8.89 6.63
C ALA A 444 6.14 9.39 5.30
N ARG A 445 5.33 9.84 4.33
CA ARG A 445 5.90 10.44 3.11
C ARG A 445 6.48 11.82 3.43
N GLY A 446 7.55 12.22 2.74
CA GLY A 446 8.18 13.53 2.96
C GLY A 446 7.18 14.70 2.86
N THR A 447 6.36 14.72 1.82
CA THR A 447 5.29 15.72 1.62
C THR A 447 4.22 15.75 2.73
N GLU A 448 4.02 14.63 3.44
CA GLU A 448 3.05 14.52 4.55
C GLU A 448 3.69 14.98 5.89
N MET A 449 5.03 15.07 5.97
CA MET A 449 5.76 15.50 7.16
C MET A 449 6.18 16.98 7.12
N THR A 450 6.55 17.51 5.94
CA THR A 450 7.11 18.87 5.86
C THR A 450 6.07 19.98 6.02
N ALA A 451 4.78 19.68 5.86
CA ALA A 451 3.66 20.61 5.97
C ALA A 451 2.82 20.45 7.25
N MET A 452 3.39 19.86 8.31
CA MET A 452 2.68 19.61 9.57
C MET A 452 2.30 20.91 10.30
N LEU A 453 1.00 21.04 10.60
CA LEU A 453 0.41 22.16 11.35
C LEU A 453 0.63 22.01 12.86
N LEU A 454 1.03 23.11 13.51
CA LEU A 454 1.14 23.25 14.96
C LEU A 454 -0.22 23.61 15.59
N VAL A 455 -1.04 24.40 14.88
CA VAL A 455 -2.34 24.91 15.33
C VAL A 455 -3.42 24.60 14.30
N ASN A 456 -4.69 24.54 14.74
CA ASN A 456 -5.82 24.43 13.82
C ASN A 456 -5.92 25.69 12.93
N THR A 457 -6.27 25.55 11.66
CA THR A 457 -6.41 26.66 10.69
C THR A 457 -7.84 26.76 10.14
N PRO A 458 -8.24 27.89 9.51
CA PRO A 458 -9.59 28.01 8.93
C PRO A 458 -9.86 27.02 7.79
N LEU A 459 -8.82 26.66 7.02
CA LEU A 459 -8.91 25.75 5.88
C LEU A 459 -8.76 24.28 6.29
N TYR A 460 -8.07 24.02 7.39
CA TYR A 460 -7.90 22.69 7.96
C TYR A 460 -8.02 22.79 9.49
N PRO A 461 -9.22 22.52 10.08
CA PRO A 461 -9.52 22.76 11.50
C PRO A 461 -8.96 21.67 12.41
N ARG A 462 -7.79 21.12 12.05
CA ARG A 462 -7.07 20.05 12.74
C ARG A 462 -5.57 20.33 12.61
N ARG A 463 -4.87 20.48 13.72
CA ARG A 463 -3.40 20.46 13.77
C ARG A 463 -2.85 19.05 13.47
N ASN A 464 -1.53 18.91 13.36
CA ASN A 464 -0.85 17.61 13.25
C ASN A 464 -0.10 17.23 14.55
N LEU A 465 0.27 18.19 15.41
CA LEU A 465 0.96 17.91 16.67
C LEU A 465 -0.02 17.86 17.86
N TYR A 466 -0.04 16.74 18.56
CA TYR A 466 -0.94 16.46 19.69
C TYR A 466 -0.18 15.96 20.92
N ARG A 467 -0.78 16.16 22.09
CA ARG A 467 -0.30 15.61 23.37
C ARG A 467 -1.29 14.53 23.85
N CYS A 468 -0.91 13.27 23.70
CA CYS A 468 -1.77 12.11 24.05
C CYS A 468 -1.26 11.44 25.33
N ALA A 469 -1.97 11.59 26.45
CA ALA A 469 -1.62 11.04 27.78
C ALA A 469 -0.19 11.39 28.24
N ASP A 470 0.82 10.55 27.99
CA ASP A 470 2.25 10.86 28.22
C ASP A 470 3.12 10.96 26.96
N PHE A 471 2.55 10.73 25.78
CA PHE A 471 3.23 10.85 24.49
C PHE A 471 3.04 12.23 23.85
N MET A 472 4.06 12.67 23.11
CA MET A 472 3.93 13.65 22.02
C MET A 472 3.72 12.87 20.73
N VAL A 473 2.70 13.25 19.94
CA VAL A 473 2.25 12.48 18.78
C VAL A 473 2.10 13.39 17.56
N LEU A 474 2.66 12.96 16.43
CA LEU A 474 2.43 13.54 15.12
C LEU A 474 1.36 12.72 14.38
N MET A 475 0.23 13.36 14.07
CA MET A 475 -0.85 12.79 13.28
C MET A 475 -0.60 13.08 11.80
N VAL A 476 -0.19 12.06 11.06
CA VAL A 476 0.09 12.12 9.62
C VAL A 476 -1.19 11.84 8.83
N THR A 477 -1.50 12.66 7.83
CA THR A 477 -2.63 12.47 6.92
C THR A 477 -2.18 11.81 5.61
N TYR A 478 -2.75 10.66 5.26
CA TYR A 478 -2.34 9.91 4.07
C TYR A 478 -3.06 10.40 2.80
N LEU A 479 -2.52 11.45 2.18
CA LEU A 479 -3.19 12.19 1.10
C LEU A 479 -3.45 11.38 -0.19
N LYS A 480 -2.61 10.35 -0.51
CA LYS A 480 -2.74 9.62 -1.79
C LYS A 480 -4.04 8.81 -1.94
N THR A 481 -4.64 8.34 -0.85
CA THR A 481 -5.97 7.70 -0.91
C THR A 481 -7.10 8.66 -0.57
N SER A 482 -6.85 9.79 0.10
CA SER A 482 -7.88 10.84 0.31
C SER A 482 -8.49 11.31 -1.01
N ALA A 483 -7.68 11.45 -2.07
CA ALA A 483 -8.15 11.81 -3.41
C ALA A 483 -9.11 10.78 -4.06
N LEU A 484 -9.02 9.50 -3.67
CA LEU A 484 -9.83 8.39 -4.20
C LEU A 484 -11.02 8.04 -3.30
N THR A 485 -10.86 8.20 -1.98
CA THR A 485 -11.83 7.74 -0.96
C THR A 485 -12.59 8.88 -0.29
N GLN A 486 -12.16 10.14 -0.52
CA GLN A 486 -12.68 11.36 0.12
C GLN A 486 -12.66 11.34 1.67
N LYS A 487 -11.95 10.38 2.30
CA LYS A 487 -11.76 10.27 3.74
C LYS A 487 -10.26 10.39 4.08
N ASP A 488 -9.89 11.33 4.94
CA ASP A 488 -8.52 11.46 5.46
C ASP A 488 -8.25 10.42 6.54
N LYS A 489 -7.30 9.51 6.30
CA LYS A 489 -6.80 8.60 7.35
C LYS A 489 -5.71 9.32 8.16
N LEU A 490 -5.95 9.46 9.47
CA LEU A 490 -4.97 9.93 10.45
C LEU A 490 -4.15 8.75 10.98
N ILE A 491 -2.83 8.83 10.87
CA ILE A 491 -1.89 7.82 11.36
C ILE A 491 -1.04 8.46 12.48
N PRO A 492 -1.17 8.00 13.73
CA PRO A 492 -0.37 8.50 14.86
C PRO A 492 1.08 8.01 14.83
N HIS A 493 2.03 8.93 15.01
CA HIS A 493 3.45 8.65 15.18
C HIS A 493 3.93 9.23 16.51
N ALA A 494 4.20 8.39 17.51
CA ALA A 494 4.68 8.86 18.80
C ALA A 494 6.19 9.17 18.75
N LEU A 495 6.58 10.32 19.29
CA LEU A 495 7.97 10.77 19.35
C LEU A 495 8.73 10.06 20.49
N GLY A 496 10.02 9.81 20.29
CA GLY A 496 10.92 9.40 21.38
C GLY A 496 11.12 10.52 22.41
N SER A 497 11.43 10.18 23.66
CA SER A 497 11.41 11.17 24.76
C SER A 497 12.42 12.31 24.60
N PHE A 498 13.54 12.08 23.90
CA PHE A 498 14.49 13.13 23.49
C PHE A 498 13.81 14.19 22.60
N ALA A 499 13.24 13.77 21.46
CA ALA A 499 12.59 14.67 20.51
C ALA A 499 11.31 15.31 21.08
N ALA A 500 10.57 14.58 21.92
CA ALA A 500 9.38 15.07 22.58
C ALA A 500 9.68 16.27 23.51
N ASP A 501 10.66 16.15 24.43
CA ASP A 501 11.03 17.27 25.30
C ASP A 501 11.65 18.42 24.50
N LEU A 502 12.56 18.11 23.56
CA LEU A 502 13.24 19.14 22.76
C LEU A 502 12.26 20.00 21.94
N LEU A 503 11.18 19.40 21.42
CA LEU A 503 10.12 20.12 20.72
C LEU A 503 9.31 21.02 21.67
N VAL A 504 9.08 20.61 22.92
CA VAL A 504 8.46 21.47 23.94
C VAL A 504 9.39 22.64 24.31
N GLN A 505 10.70 22.39 24.46
CA GLN A 505 11.69 23.44 24.72
C GLN A 505 11.76 24.46 23.56
N ASP A 506 11.71 24.00 22.30
CA ASP A 506 11.59 24.89 21.14
C ASP A 506 10.34 25.76 21.24
N LEU A 507 9.16 25.14 21.34
CA LEU A 507 7.89 25.85 21.33
C LEU A 507 7.74 26.85 22.49
N ALA A 508 8.35 26.58 23.65
CA ALA A 508 8.32 27.46 24.81
C ALA A 508 9.35 28.61 24.76
N MET A 509 10.54 28.40 24.17
CA MET A 509 11.66 29.36 24.29
C MET A 509 12.23 29.86 22.96
N ALA A 510 12.48 28.98 21.99
CA ALA A 510 13.14 29.36 20.73
C ALA A 510 12.13 29.85 19.68
N ARG A 511 10.98 29.17 19.55
CA ARG A 511 9.87 29.54 18.65
C ARG A 511 9.40 30.99 18.82
N PRO A 512 9.21 31.54 20.03
CA PRO A 512 8.79 32.93 20.19
C PRO A 512 9.85 33.93 19.73
N PHE A 513 11.14 33.65 19.97
CA PHE A 513 12.23 34.46 19.45
C PHE A 513 12.33 34.37 17.93
N ALA A 514 12.08 33.20 17.34
CA ALA A 514 11.99 33.02 15.90
C ALA A 514 10.84 33.81 15.26
N ARG A 515 9.65 33.83 15.89
CA ARG A 515 8.51 34.67 15.46
C ARG A 515 8.88 36.16 15.47
N LEU A 516 9.56 36.63 16.51
CA LEU A 516 10.06 38.00 16.59
C LEU A 516 11.08 38.29 15.48
N ALA A 517 12.09 37.43 15.33
CA ALA A 517 13.12 37.58 14.31
C ALA A 517 12.54 37.59 12.89
N ALA A 518 11.62 36.67 12.57
CA ALA A 518 10.97 36.59 11.27
C ALA A 518 10.13 37.85 10.97
N ARG A 519 9.36 38.37 11.95
CA ARG A 519 8.58 39.61 11.78
C ARG A 519 9.45 40.86 11.60
N LEU A 520 10.65 40.88 12.18
CA LEU A 520 11.61 41.98 12.01
C LEU A 520 12.37 41.90 10.67
N VAL A 521 12.81 40.70 10.26
CA VAL A 521 13.60 40.50 9.03
C VAL A 521 12.72 40.49 7.77
N HIS A 522 11.48 39.99 7.87
CA HIS A 522 10.53 39.82 6.77
C HIS A 522 9.23 40.61 6.98
N SER A 523 9.33 41.86 7.46
CA SER A 523 8.19 42.74 7.75
C SER A 523 7.25 42.95 6.55
N GLU A 524 7.80 42.97 5.34
CA GLU A 524 7.07 43.14 4.08
C GLU A 524 6.39 41.86 3.56
N SER A 525 6.61 40.70 4.20
CA SER A 525 6.14 39.39 3.70
C SER A 525 5.34 38.62 4.76
N PRO A 526 4.06 38.95 4.99
CA PRO A 526 3.21 38.32 6.00
C PRO A 526 3.14 36.79 5.91
N GLN A 527 3.20 36.26 4.69
CA GLN A 527 3.21 34.83 4.39
C GLN A 527 4.35 34.10 5.11
N ILE A 528 5.55 34.69 5.18
CA ILE A 528 6.73 34.06 5.79
C ILE A 528 6.58 33.93 7.30
N TYR A 529 6.29 35.03 8.01
CA TYR A 529 6.19 34.96 9.47
C TYR A 529 4.92 34.21 9.94
N THR A 530 3.88 34.12 9.11
CA THR A 530 2.70 33.28 9.38
C THR A 530 3.06 31.80 9.47
N LEU A 531 4.09 31.32 8.75
CA LEU A 531 4.59 29.95 8.91
C LEU A 531 5.01 29.68 10.36
N PHE A 532 5.71 30.62 10.99
CA PHE A 532 6.19 30.52 12.39
C PHE A 532 5.07 30.48 13.42
N ASP A 533 3.89 31.00 13.08
CA ASP A 533 2.68 30.92 13.91
C ASP A 533 1.90 29.61 13.68
N THR A 534 2.02 28.97 12.50
CA THR A 534 1.11 27.90 12.04
C THR A 534 1.72 26.49 11.91
N HIS A 535 3.01 26.35 11.61
CA HIS A 535 3.64 25.07 11.25
C HIS A 535 4.63 24.57 12.31
N VAL A 536 4.77 23.24 12.43
CA VAL A 536 5.72 22.59 13.36
C VAL A 536 7.15 22.80 12.87
N PHE A 537 7.46 22.36 11.65
CA PHE A 537 8.80 22.47 11.05
C PHE A 537 8.82 23.51 9.95
N ILE A 538 9.86 24.36 9.94
CA ILE A 538 9.94 25.54 9.09
C ILE A 538 11.37 25.72 8.60
N ASN A 539 11.53 25.87 7.30
CA ASN A 539 12.74 26.40 6.69
C ASN A 539 12.64 27.94 6.73
N HIS A 540 13.74 28.65 6.95
CA HIS A 540 13.76 30.07 7.35
C HIS A 540 12.90 31.05 6.50
N THR A 541 12.56 30.70 5.25
CA THR A 541 11.62 31.46 4.39
C THR A 541 10.46 30.63 3.80
N LYS A 542 10.43 29.30 3.97
CA LYS A 542 9.45 28.39 3.32
C LYS A 542 9.20 27.11 4.13
N LEU A 543 8.35 26.21 3.65
CA LEU A 543 8.28 24.85 4.19
C LEU A 543 9.45 23.99 3.68
N PHE A 544 9.72 22.87 4.34
CA PHE A 544 10.69 21.89 3.84
C PHE A 544 10.12 21.10 2.65
N GLU A 545 11.01 20.55 1.83
CA GLU A 545 10.68 19.66 0.72
C GLU A 545 11.15 18.22 1.01
N THR A 546 10.69 17.24 0.22
CA THR A 546 11.10 15.83 0.42
C THR A 546 12.58 15.62 0.10
N GLU A 547 13.08 16.49 -0.78
CA GLU A 547 14.45 16.66 -1.24
C GLU A 547 15.38 17.05 -0.08
N ASP A 548 14.95 17.94 0.82
CA ASP A 548 15.73 18.38 1.99
C ASP A 548 16.05 17.18 2.90
N ILE A 549 15.00 16.45 3.34
CA ILE A 549 15.13 15.24 4.16
C ILE A 549 15.97 14.18 3.44
N SER A 550 15.76 14.00 2.12
CA SER A 550 16.48 13.00 1.34
C SER A 550 17.97 13.32 1.19
N ALA A 551 18.32 14.60 1.03
CA ALA A 551 19.71 15.08 1.01
C ALA A 551 20.37 14.94 2.39
N ARG A 552 19.66 15.28 3.47
CA ARG A 552 20.14 15.12 4.85
C ARG A 552 20.43 13.66 5.19
N LEU A 553 19.50 12.75 4.91
CA LEU A 553 19.68 11.30 5.06
C LEU A 553 20.87 10.79 4.25
N THR A 554 21.03 11.25 3.00
CA THR A 554 22.13 10.81 2.12
C THR A 554 23.48 11.26 2.66
N SER A 555 23.56 12.50 3.16
CA SER A 555 24.76 13.08 3.76
C SER A 555 25.19 12.36 5.04
N LEU A 556 24.24 12.02 5.92
CA LEU A 556 24.51 11.32 7.18
C LEU A 556 24.89 9.85 6.95
N SER A 557 24.10 9.12 6.16
CA SER A 557 24.38 7.72 5.86
C SER A 557 25.74 7.51 5.19
N SER A 558 26.13 8.36 4.25
CA SER A 558 27.43 8.26 3.56
C SER A 558 28.66 8.36 4.49
N GLN A 559 28.50 8.80 5.75
CA GLN A 559 29.58 8.88 6.74
C GLN A 559 29.78 7.57 7.52
N SER A 560 28.72 6.76 7.69
CA SER A 560 28.70 5.61 8.59
C SER A 560 28.37 4.27 7.93
N MET A 561 27.91 4.27 6.66
CA MET A 561 27.45 3.08 5.95
C MET A 561 27.67 3.18 4.45
N LYS A 562 27.83 2.03 3.78
CA LYS A 562 28.00 1.96 2.32
C LYS A 562 26.71 2.23 1.54
N VAL A 563 25.56 2.00 2.17
CA VAL A 563 24.24 2.23 1.56
C VAL A 563 23.80 3.67 1.76
N LYS A 564 23.64 4.42 0.67
CA LYS A 564 23.12 5.80 0.71
C LYS A 564 21.61 5.79 0.96
N LEU A 565 21.20 6.30 2.13
CA LEU A 565 19.80 6.42 2.52
C LEU A 565 19.18 7.70 1.96
N ASN A 566 18.07 7.57 1.25
CA ASN A 566 17.11 8.64 1.00
C ASN A 566 15.74 8.20 1.54
N THR A 567 14.72 9.05 1.48
CA THR A 567 13.37 8.73 2.02
C THR A 567 12.76 7.44 1.44
N SER A 568 13.04 7.09 0.18
CA SER A 568 12.55 5.86 -0.46
C SER A 568 13.37 4.62 -0.03
N THR A 569 14.70 4.69 -0.10
CA THR A 569 15.61 3.63 0.36
C THR A 569 15.38 3.32 1.83
N TRP A 570 15.22 4.36 2.66
CA TRP A 570 14.92 4.23 4.08
C TRP A 570 13.60 3.48 4.31
N ARG A 571 12.52 3.86 3.61
CA ARG A 571 11.23 3.18 3.70
C ARG A 571 11.33 1.69 3.40
N HIS A 572 12.13 1.29 2.41
CA HIS A 572 12.30 -0.13 2.06
C HIS A 572 13.10 -0.91 3.12
N ILE A 573 14.21 -0.34 3.59
CA ILE A 573 15.06 -0.90 4.66
C ILE A 573 14.27 -1.05 5.96
N PHE A 574 13.60 0.02 6.39
CA PHE A 574 12.72 0.04 7.56
C PHE A 574 11.64 -1.04 7.46
N SER A 575 10.93 -1.13 6.32
CA SER A 575 9.85 -2.12 6.14
C SER A 575 10.34 -3.57 6.22
N SER A 576 11.63 -3.80 5.96
CA SER A 576 12.25 -5.12 6.11
C SER A 576 12.59 -5.41 7.57
N PHE A 577 13.26 -4.49 8.28
CA PHE A 577 13.50 -4.66 9.73
C PHE A 577 12.20 -4.74 10.55
N ARG A 578 11.17 -3.94 10.22
CA ARG A 578 9.86 -3.96 10.89
C ARG A 578 9.22 -5.36 10.90
N ARG A 579 9.18 -6.04 9.74
CA ARG A 579 8.63 -7.41 9.54
C ARG A 579 9.41 -8.54 10.24
N LYS A 580 10.42 -8.19 11.05
CA LYS A 580 11.28 -9.15 11.75
C LYS A 580 11.56 -8.78 13.20
N LEU A 581 11.65 -7.48 13.48
CA LEU A 581 11.99 -6.95 14.80
C LEU A 581 10.80 -6.25 15.49
N CYS A 582 9.67 -6.06 14.81
CA CYS A 582 8.53 -5.30 15.33
C CYS A 582 7.17 -6.02 15.17
N PRO A 583 6.94 -7.14 15.88
CA PRO A 583 5.72 -7.93 15.76
C PRO A 583 4.42 -7.17 16.12
N ARG A 584 4.47 -6.11 16.95
CA ARG A 584 3.27 -5.29 17.23
C ARG A 584 2.89 -4.42 16.04
N MET A 585 3.88 -3.92 15.29
CA MET A 585 3.62 -3.19 14.04
C MET A 585 3.15 -4.11 12.92
N GLU A 586 3.65 -5.34 12.87
CA GLU A 586 3.22 -6.35 11.90
C GLU A 586 1.76 -6.76 12.16
N ALA A 587 1.39 -7.09 13.41
CA ALA A 587 0.01 -7.38 13.79
C ALA A 587 -0.95 -6.21 13.54
N LEU A 588 -0.53 -4.95 13.74
CA LEU A 588 -1.33 -3.77 13.39
C LEU A 588 -1.50 -3.61 11.87
N GLU A 589 -0.50 -3.97 11.08
CA GLU A 589 -0.59 -3.93 9.62
C GLU A 589 -1.52 -5.04 9.11
N GLU A 590 -1.41 -6.27 9.63
CA GLU A 590 -2.32 -7.38 9.33
C GLU A 590 -3.78 -7.00 9.63
N LEU A 591 -4.05 -6.43 10.81
CA LEU A 591 -5.37 -5.89 11.15
C LEU A 591 -5.81 -4.78 10.18
N GLU A 592 -4.92 -3.90 9.73
CA GLU A 592 -5.24 -2.87 8.72
C GLU A 592 -5.50 -3.44 7.32
N GLU A 593 -4.88 -4.56 6.94
CA GLU A 593 -5.07 -5.19 5.64
C GLU A 593 -6.37 -6.02 5.60
N GLU A 594 -6.70 -6.73 6.68
CA GLU A 594 -8.02 -7.38 6.85
C GLU A 594 -9.18 -6.37 6.76
N ASN A 595 -8.97 -5.15 7.27
CA ASN A 595 -9.95 -4.05 7.19
C ASN A 595 -10.15 -3.46 5.77
N ARG A 596 -9.40 -3.90 4.73
CA ARG A 596 -9.62 -3.43 3.34
C ARG A 596 -10.73 -4.21 2.61
N GLU A 597 -11.22 -5.33 3.15
CA GLU A 597 -12.30 -6.13 2.58
C GLU A 597 -13.62 -6.02 3.38
N ASN A 598 -14.30 -4.87 3.23
CA ASN A 598 -15.72 -4.57 3.57
C ASN A 598 -16.62 -5.78 3.93
N THR A 599 -17.41 -5.87 5.00
CA THR A 599 -18.01 -4.91 5.96
C THR A 599 -18.16 -5.61 7.34
N VAL A 600 -18.64 -5.05 8.46
CA VAL A 600 -19.49 -3.88 8.82
C VAL A 600 -18.89 -3.24 10.10
N GLU A 601 -19.14 -1.99 10.53
CA GLU A 601 -20.33 -1.13 10.48
C GLU A 601 -20.41 -0.16 9.28
N ALA A 602 -19.79 -0.46 8.12
CA ALA A 602 -20.10 0.00 6.74
C ALA A 602 -20.51 1.47 6.42
N ASP A 603 -20.34 2.41 7.35
CA ASP A 603 -21.24 3.56 7.57
C ASP A 603 -22.74 3.15 7.84
N GLN A 604 -23.01 1.85 7.98
CA GLN A 604 -24.23 1.08 8.35
C GLN A 604 -25.59 1.49 7.77
N ALA A 605 -25.65 2.44 6.84
CA ALA A 605 -25.63 2.08 5.42
C ALA A 605 -25.84 3.30 4.51
N GLY A 606 -25.04 3.38 3.44
CA GLY A 606 -25.55 3.81 2.14
C GLY A 606 -26.08 2.57 1.40
N HIS A 607 -27.33 2.14 1.64
CA HIS A 607 -28.50 2.94 1.29
C HIS A 607 -29.55 3.16 2.39
N ASN A 608 -29.86 4.45 2.55
CA ASN A 608 -31.14 5.05 2.86
C ASN A 608 -31.76 4.86 4.25
N ARG A 609 -31.03 5.35 5.27
CA ARG A 609 -31.62 5.81 6.53
C ARG A 609 -31.95 7.32 6.57
N GLN A 610 -32.20 7.95 5.41
CA GLN A 610 -32.67 9.35 5.34
C GLN A 610 -34.00 9.63 6.10
N THR A 611 -34.70 8.59 6.56
CA THR A 611 -36.00 8.72 7.22
C THR A 611 -36.00 8.36 8.72
N GLU A 612 -35.11 7.50 9.22
CA GLU A 612 -35.11 7.10 10.65
C GLU A 612 -34.13 7.88 11.53
N ASP A 613 -32.95 8.29 11.04
CA ASP A 613 -31.97 9.05 11.85
C ASP A 613 -32.43 10.48 12.19
N ARG A 614 -33.56 10.91 11.61
CA ARG A 614 -34.26 12.14 12.00
C ARG A 614 -35.05 12.02 13.31
N VAL A 615 -35.22 10.82 13.86
CA VAL A 615 -36.17 10.54 14.96
C VAL A 615 -35.48 10.12 16.26
N TYR A 616 -34.34 9.42 16.20
CA TYR A 616 -33.54 9.05 17.39
C TYR A 616 -32.03 9.03 17.04
N GLY A 617 -31.11 9.78 17.66
CA GLY A 617 -31.31 10.76 18.74
C GLY A 617 -30.25 10.73 19.86
N ILE A 618 -28.95 10.56 19.57
CA ILE A 618 -27.78 10.92 20.39
C ILE A 618 -26.56 11.03 19.44
N SER A 619 -25.58 11.88 19.75
CA SER A 619 -24.62 12.45 18.78
C SER A 619 -23.55 11.50 18.20
N HIS A 620 -23.53 11.34 16.87
CA HIS A 620 -22.40 10.78 16.10
C HIS A 620 -21.65 11.89 15.32
N HIS A 621 -20.55 12.38 15.87
CA HIS A 621 -19.59 13.25 15.16
C HIS A 621 -18.17 12.63 15.09
N SER A 622 -18.04 11.33 15.39
CA SER A 622 -16.79 10.71 15.84
C SER A 622 -16.07 9.80 14.82
N MET A 623 -16.49 9.73 13.55
CA MET A 623 -15.75 9.00 12.50
C MET A 623 -14.63 9.85 11.90
N GLU A 624 -13.77 10.41 12.76
CA GLU A 624 -12.74 11.39 12.42
C GLU A 624 -11.42 11.16 13.16
N GLY A 625 -11.10 9.92 13.54
CA GLY A 625 -9.82 9.54 14.13
C GLY A 625 -9.70 8.02 14.30
N ALA A 626 -8.50 7.53 14.64
CA ALA A 626 -8.39 6.22 15.26
C ALA A 626 -9.19 6.24 16.58
N ALA A 627 -9.96 5.19 16.86
CA ALA A 627 -10.72 5.10 18.12
C ALA A 627 -9.78 5.25 19.33
N GLU A 628 -10.32 5.70 20.47
CA GLU A 628 -9.54 5.96 21.70
C GLU A 628 -8.66 4.75 22.06
N ASP A 629 -9.20 3.54 21.95
CA ASP A 629 -8.53 2.26 22.21
C ASP A 629 -7.37 1.94 21.25
N VAL A 630 -7.32 2.58 20.07
CA VAL A 630 -6.35 2.30 18.99
C VAL A 630 -5.16 3.26 19.04
N LEU A 631 -5.33 4.49 19.56
CA LEU A 631 -4.23 5.45 19.73
C LEU A 631 -3.04 4.90 20.56
N PRO A 632 -3.26 4.18 21.69
CA PRO A 632 -2.19 3.53 22.44
C PRO A 632 -1.44 2.46 21.64
N LEU A 633 -2.12 1.76 20.71
CA LEU A 633 -1.50 0.71 19.90
C LEU A 633 -0.49 1.31 18.91
N TYR A 634 -0.84 2.40 18.22
CA TYR A 634 0.10 3.15 17.38
C TYR A 634 1.27 3.73 18.18
N CYS A 635 1.03 4.23 19.40
CA CYS A 635 2.11 4.68 20.28
C CYS A 635 3.05 3.52 20.65
N SER A 636 2.50 2.35 21.00
CA SER A 636 3.26 1.13 21.31
C SER A 636 4.08 0.63 20.11
N ALA A 637 3.54 0.77 18.89
CA ALA A 637 4.25 0.50 17.64
C ALA A 637 5.47 1.44 17.46
N SER A 638 5.30 2.76 17.58
CA SER A 638 6.42 3.71 17.55
C SER A 638 7.47 3.41 18.63
N THR A 639 7.04 3.10 19.87
CA THR A 639 7.92 2.67 20.97
C THR A 639 8.74 1.42 20.63
N GLN A 640 8.13 0.40 20.04
CA GLN A 640 8.85 -0.83 19.67
C GLN A 640 9.96 -0.55 18.64
N TRP A 641 9.76 0.39 17.71
CA TRP A 641 10.84 0.81 16.81
C TRP A 641 11.95 1.57 17.55
N GLN A 642 11.58 2.48 18.45
CA GLN A 642 12.54 3.24 19.26
C GLN A 642 13.46 2.32 20.07
N GLU A 643 12.91 1.24 20.64
CA GLU A 643 13.68 0.18 21.31
C GLU A 643 14.67 -0.52 20.36
N VAL A 644 14.24 -0.88 19.14
CA VAL A 644 15.09 -1.51 18.12
C VAL A 644 16.27 -0.62 17.70
N VAL A 645 16.04 0.68 17.50
CA VAL A 645 17.12 1.64 17.19
C VAL A 645 17.83 2.20 18.43
N ARG A 646 17.49 1.73 19.63
CA ARG A 646 18.06 2.14 20.93
C ARG A 646 17.88 3.62 21.30
N VAL A 647 16.79 4.24 20.83
CA VAL A 647 16.32 5.56 21.24
C VAL A 647 15.44 5.42 22.48
N VAL A 648 15.56 6.34 23.44
CA VAL A 648 14.75 6.30 24.67
C VAL A 648 13.26 6.46 24.31
N PRO A 649 12.40 5.48 24.61
CA PRO A 649 11.01 5.50 24.18
C PRO A 649 10.24 6.74 24.62
N GLY A 650 9.24 7.13 23.83
CA GLY A 650 8.25 8.14 24.22
C GLY A 650 7.48 7.75 25.49
N GLY A 651 6.79 8.72 26.10
CA GLY A 651 6.01 8.50 27.32
C GLY A 651 6.75 8.72 28.64
N MET A 652 8.06 9.00 28.61
CA MET A 652 8.84 9.29 29.81
C MET A 652 8.88 10.79 30.11
N ARG A 653 8.78 11.18 31.38
CA ARG A 653 8.91 12.57 31.83
C ARG A 653 10.32 12.87 32.33
N GLY A 654 10.94 13.93 31.83
CA GLY A 654 12.34 14.25 32.13
C GLY A 654 12.91 15.27 31.16
N SER A 655 14.23 15.36 31.11
CA SER A 655 14.98 16.27 30.21
C SER A 655 15.53 15.51 29.00
N TYR A 656 15.50 16.12 27.82
CA TYR A 656 16.17 15.60 26.63
C TYR A 656 17.66 15.30 26.90
N LYS A 657 18.33 16.10 27.75
CA LYS A 657 19.73 15.86 28.20
C LYS A 657 19.90 14.51 28.94
N ARG A 658 18.84 14.02 29.60
CA ARG A 658 18.79 12.68 30.22
C ARG A 658 18.39 11.61 29.21
N PHE A 659 17.55 11.93 28.23
CA PHE A 659 16.94 10.99 27.27
C PHE A 659 17.79 10.66 26.04
N VAL A 660 19.07 11.00 26.04
CA VAL A 660 20.04 10.57 25.01
C VAL A 660 20.22 9.05 24.95
N MET A 661 20.51 8.51 23.77
CA MET A 661 20.75 7.07 23.50
C MET A 661 21.84 6.46 24.38
N ALA A 662 22.82 7.24 24.83
CA ALA A 662 23.86 6.79 25.75
C ALA A 662 23.27 6.29 27.10
N ASN A 663 22.13 6.84 27.52
CA ASN A 663 21.43 6.45 28.73
C ASN A 663 20.36 5.37 28.50
N PHE A 664 20.20 4.84 27.27
CA PHE A 664 19.14 3.88 26.93
C PHE A 664 19.09 2.69 27.89
N ASP A 665 20.21 2.01 28.13
CA ASP A 665 20.25 0.88 29.07
C ASP A 665 19.96 1.32 30.52
N ILE A 666 20.33 2.53 30.92
CA ILE A 666 20.09 3.07 32.28
C ILE A 666 18.61 3.40 32.51
N LEU A 667 17.88 3.78 31.47
CA LEU A 667 16.49 4.22 31.57
C LEU A 667 15.48 3.12 31.25
N VAL A 668 15.85 2.19 30.37
CA VAL A 668 14.96 1.11 29.91
C VAL A 668 15.17 -0.20 30.71
N LYS A 669 16.26 -0.37 31.47
CA LYS A 669 16.56 -1.62 32.23
C LYS A 669 16.52 -1.59 33.78
N PRO A 670 16.06 -0.53 34.49
CA PRO A 670 15.80 -0.69 35.92
C PRO A 670 14.44 -0.16 36.45
N GLU A 671 13.32 -0.28 35.70
CA GLU A 671 11.97 0.00 36.25
C GLU A 671 10.93 -1.14 36.12
N ARG A 672 11.35 -2.36 35.77
CA ARG A 672 10.45 -3.53 35.64
C ARG A 672 9.81 -4.05 36.95
N ASN A 673 9.74 -3.24 38.02
CA ASN A 673 9.40 -3.74 39.36
C ASN A 673 8.76 -2.79 40.42
N LYS A 674 8.55 -1.47 40.21
CA LYS A 674 7.97 -0.61 41.29
C LYS A 674 6.91 0.45 40.94
N ASN A 675 6.98 1.16 39.81
CA ASN A 675 6.11 2.35 39.61
C ASN A 675 4.88 2.15 38.71
N GLU A 676 4.77 1.03 38.00
CA GLU A 676 3.56 0.63 37.25
C GLU A 676 2.38 0.17 38.15
N ALA A 677 2.53 0.22 39.47
CA ALA A 677 1.60 -0.41 40.42
C ALA A 677 0.19 0.23 40.53
N SER A 678 -0.09 1.38 39.89
CA SER A 678 -1.41 2.04 39.98
C SER A 678 -2.38 1.61 38.86
N SER A 679 -1.99 1.75 37.59
CA SER A 679 -2.87 1.43 36.44
C SER A 679 -2.55 0.05 35.84
N HIS A 680 -1.26 -0.28 35.71
CA HIS A 680 -0.83 -1.59 35.22
C HIS A 680 -1.16 -2.71 36.22
N SER A 681 -1.25 -2.45 37.53
CA SER A 681 -1.68 -3.50 38.47
C SER A 681 -3.14 -3.91 38.32
N THR A 682 -4.01 -3.08 37.74
CA THR A 682 -5.41 -3.47 37.48
C THR A 682 -5.50 -4.34 36.23
N ILE A 683 -4.80 -3.95 35.16
CA ILE A 683 -4.72 -4.75 33.92
C ILE A 683 -3.98 -6.06 34.19
N ILE A 684 -2.79 -6.05 34.81
CA ILE A 684 -2.06 -7.26 35.16
C ILE A 684 -2.78 -8.10 36.22
N ARG A 685 -3.60 -7.53 37.13
CA ARG A 685 -4.47 -8.36 38.00
C ARG A 685 -5.68 -8.94 37.28
N LEU A 686 -6.18 -8.28 36.23
CA LEU A 686 -7.24 -8.83 35.38
C LEU A 686 -6.68 -9.91 34.46
N GLU A 687 -5.55 -9.67 33.80
CA GLU A 687 -4.81 -10.65 32.99
C GLU A 687 -4.29 -11.80 33.84
N ALA A 688 -3.70 -11.57 35.02
CA ALA A 688 -3.23 -12.65 35.89
C ALA A 688 -4.40 -13.41 36.53
N LYS A 689 -5.56 -12.78 36.79
CA LYS A 689 -6.79 -13.52 37.17
C LYS A 689 -7.37 -14.27 35.98
N LEU A 690 -7.33 -13.70 34.78
CA LEU A 690 -7.77 -14.36 33.56
C LEU A 690 -6.86 -15.55 33.25
N ASP A 691 -5.55 -15.44 33.45
CA ASP A 691 -4.56 -16.52 33.36
C ASP A 691 -4.66 -17.53 34.49
N LEU A 692 -5.08 -17.14 35.71
CA LEU A 692 -5.36 -18.10 36.79
C LEU A 692 -6.67 -18.84 36.56
N VAL A 693 -7.68 -18.17 36.01
CA VAL A 693 -8.95 -18.78 35.58
C VAL A 693 -8.73 -19.65 34.34
N LEU A 694 -7.96 -19.19 33.36
CA LEU A 694 -7.56 -19.97 32.17
C LEU A 694 -6.61 -21.11 32.54
N LYS A 695 -5.71 -20.98 33.51
CA LYS A 695 -4.91 -22.11 34.03
C LYS A 695 -5.75 -23.06 34.87
N ALA A 696 -6.70 -22.59 35.68
CA ALA A 696 -7.60 -23.47 36.42
C ALA A 696 -8.52 -24.24 35.45
N LEU A 697 -9.01 -23.59 34.39
CA LEU A 697 -9.72 -24.23 33.29
C LEU A 697 -8.80 -25.20 32.53
N ASN A 698 -7.60 -24.79 32.12
CA ASN A 698 -6.67 -25.63 31.35
C ASN A 698 -6.08 -26.80 32.15
N THR A 699 -5.86 -26.68 33.46
CA THR A 699 -5.50 -27.82 34.31
C THR A 699 -6.70 -28.72 34.61
N SER A 700 -7.93 -28.21 34.50
CA SER A 700 -9.16 -29.01 34.45
C SER A 700 -9.47 -29.56 33.05
N LEU A 701 -8.70 -29.19 32.01
CA LEU A 701 -8.96 -29.53 30.60
C LEU A 701 -7.80 -30.24 29.89
N ASN A 702 -6.71 -30.57 30.59
CA ASN A 702 -5.65 -31.45 30.08
C ASN A 702 -5.98 -32.92 30.42
N PRO A 703 -6.46 -33.74 29.48
CA PRO A 703 -6.41 -35.19 29.64
C PRO A 703 -4.95 -35.68 29.61
N ALA A 704 -4.73 -36.85 30.20
CA ALA A 704 -3.44 -37.54 30.26
C ALA A 704 -2.95 -37.96 28.83
N PRO A 705 -1.67 -38.36 28.66
CA PRO A 705 -1.08 -38.47 27.32
C PRO A 705 -1.69 -39.60 26.47
N ILE A 706 -1.97 -39.26 25.21
CA ILE A 706 -2.21 -40.12 24.04
C ILE A 706 -2.82 -41.50 24.39
N ALA A 707 -4.13 -41.53 24.59
CA ALA A 707 -4.93 -42.74 24.46
C ALA A 707 -5.60 -42.77 23.08
N ALA A 708 -5.78 -43.97 22.52
CA ALA A 708 -6.35 -44.19 21.19
C ALA A 708 -7.75 -43.56 21.03
N ALA A 709 -8.13 -43.29 19.77
CA ALA A 709 -9.36 -42.63 19.37
C ALA A 709 -10.56 -43.04 20.24
N ALA A 710 -11.04 -42.11 21.07
CA ALA A 710 -12.19 -42.35 21.92
C ALA A 710 -13.38 -42.75 21.02
N PRO A 711 -14.04 -43.91 21.26
CA PRO A 711 -15.22 -44.27 20.51
C PRO A 711 -16.27 -43.17 20.69
N LEU A 712 -17.03 -42.89 19.62
CA LEU A 712 -18.17 -41.99 19.65
C LEU A 712 -19.00 -42.28 20.91
N SER A 713 -19.00 -41.35 21.87
CA SER A 713 -19.79 -41.46 23.09
C SER A 713 -21.22 -41.79 22.69
N GLU A 714 -21.80 -42.87 23.22
CA GLU A 714 -23.18 -43.24 22.87
C GLU A 714 -24.08 -42.02 23.10
N PRO A 715 -24.68 -41.44 22.04
CA PRO A 715 -25.31 -40.14 22.17
C PRO A 715 -26.55 -40.30 23.04
N THR A 716 -26.55 -39.59 24.15
CA THR A 716 -27.67 -39.43 25.08
C THR A 716 -28.96 -39.28 24.29
N GLN A 717 -29.84 -40.30 24.40
CA GLN A 717 -31.19 -40.40 23.83
C GLN A 717 -31.50 -39.44 22.67
N ARG A 718 -31.43 -39.95 21.42
CA ARG A 718 -32.02 -39.29 20.23
C ARG A 718 -33.56 -39.35 20.24
N ASP A 719 -34.17 -39.09 21.39
CA ASP A 719 -35.62 -39.12 21.55
C ASP A 719 -36.24 -37.86 20.89
N ALA A 720 -37.26 -38.09 20.06
CA ALA A 720 -37.99 -37.08 19.28
C ALA A 720 -37.18 -36.28 18.22
N LEU A 721 -36.46 -36.97 17.34
CA LEU A 721 -36.09 -36.41 16.02
C LEU A 721 -37.35 -36.17 15.16
N HIS A 722 -37.84 -34.93 15.12
CA HIS A 722 -38.89 -34.53 14.19
C HIS A 722 -38.34 -34.42 12.76
N TYR A 723 -38.71 -35.37 11.91
CA TYR A 723 -38.39 -35.34 10.48
C TYR A 723 -39.42 -34.52 9.69
N ALA A 724 -38.94 -33.65 8.80
CA ALA A 724 -39.80 -32.83 7.94
C ALA A 724 -40.54 -33.61 6.83
N PHE A 725 -40.09 -34.83 6.52
CA PHE A 725 -40.64 -35.68 5.46
C PHE A 725 -40.86 -37.12 5.97
N PRO A 726 -41.90 -37.84 5.47
CA PRO A 726 -42.17 -39.22 5.87
C PRO A 726 -41.04 -40.19 5.50
N SER A 727 -40.32 -39.92 4.41
CA SER A 727 -39.16 -40.70 3.99
C SER A 727 -38.06 -39.83 3.38
N PRO A 728 -36.80 -40.30 3.34
CA PRO A 728 -35.72 -39.60 2.64
C PRO A 728 -35.94 -39.47 1.12
N LEU A 729 -36.73 -40.38 0.54
CA LEU A 729 -37.10 -40.33 -0.87
C LEU A 729 -38.10 -39.20 -1.15
N ASP A 730 -39.01 -38.91 -0.23
CA ASP A 730 -39.95 -37.78 -0.37
C ASP A 730 -39.24 -36.43 -0.22
N ALA A 731 -38.23 -36.35 0.66
CA ALA A 731 -37.34 -35.20 0.75
C ALA A 731 -36.55 -35.00 -0.56
N LEU A 732 -36.01 -36.07 -1.16
CA LEU A 732 -35.35 -36.01 -2.48
C LEU A 732 -36.31 -35.50 -3.58
N ARG A 733 -37.53 -36.05 -3.65
CA ARG A 733 -38.57 -35.65 -4.61
C ARG A 733 -38.96 -34.19 -4.46
N HIS A 734 -39.06 -33.70 -3.22
CA HIS A 734 -39.31 -32.29 -2.90
C HIS A 734 -38.18 -31.40 -3.43
N LEU A 735 -36.91 -31.70 -3.09
CA LEU A 735 -35.75 -30.91 -3.52
C LEU A 735 -35.54 -30.88 -5.04
N LEU A 736 -35.87 -31.98 -5.73
CA LEU A 736 -35.80 -32.07 -7.19
C LEU A 736 -37.05 -31.51 -7.88
N LYS A 737 -38.10 -31.13 -7.13
CA LYS A 737 -39.43 -30.73 -7.63
C LYS A 737 -40.02 -31.73 -8.62
N ASN A 738 -39.77 -33.02 -8.39
CA ASN A 738 -40.19 -34.13 -9.26
C ASN A 738 -40.73 -35.29 -8.40
N ARG A 739 -42.01 -35.61 -8.55
CA ARG A 739 -42.70 -36.65 -7.77
C ARG A 739 -42.24 -38.07 -8.11
N ASP A 740 -41.79 -38.29 -9.34
CA ASP A 740 -41.37 -39.60 -9.84
C ASP A 740 -39.86 -39.84 -9.68
N ALA A 741 -39.16 -38.93 -9.01
CA ALA A 741 -37.73 -39.10 -8.73
C ALA A 741 -37.48 -40.35 -7.86
N GLN A 742 -36.39 -41.05 -8.20
CA GLN A 742 -35.87 -42.23 -7.53
C GLN A 742 -34.37 -42.03 -7.23
N TRP A 743 -33.82 -42.85 -6.34
CA TRP A 743 -32.38 -42.88 -6.10
C TRP A 743 -31.62 -43.29 -7.36
N ARG A 744 -30.46 -42.66 -7.63
CA ARG A 744 -29.61 -42.98 -8.78
C ARG A 744 -28.84 -44.29 -8.60
N SER A 745 -28.69 -44.74 -7.36
CA SER A 745 -28.14 -46.05 -7.01
C SER A 745 -28.52 -46.44 -5.58
N ILE A 746 -28.44 -47.72 -5.28
CA ILE A 746 -28.56 -48.28 -3.93
C ILE A 746 -27.49 -47.69 -2.99
N ASP A 747 -26.31 -47.36 -3.52
CA ASP A 747 -25.23 -46.74 -2.72
C ASP A 747 -25.55 -45.29 -2.33
N GLN A 748 -26.25 -44.54 -3.19
CA GLN A 748 -26.73 -43.19 -2.85
C GLN A 748 -27.78 -43.26 -1.73
N GLU A 749 -28.72 -44.20 -1.82
CA GLU A 749 -29.73 -44.45 -0.79
C GLU A 749 -29.09 -44.84 0.55
N LYS A 750 -28.19 -45.83 0.54
CA LYS A 750 -27.42 -46.26 1.72
C LYS A 750 -26.59 -45.13 2.32
N ALA A 751 -26.00 -44.26 1.50
CA ALA A 751 -25.23 -43.11 1.97
C ALA A 751 -26.11 -42.09 2.69
N VAL A 752 -27.29 -41.75 2.13
CA VAL A 752 -28.27 -40.88 2.79
C VAL A 752 -28.78 -41.51 4.09
N ALA A 753 -29.10 -42.81 4.08
CA ALA A 753 -29.55 -43.53 5.27
C ALA A 753 -28.47 -43.55 6.38
N THR A 754 -27.20 -43.76 6.03
CA THR A 754 -26.08 -43.74 6.99
C THR A 754 -25.83 -42.32 7.54
N ALA A 755 -25.96 -41.30 6.70
CA ALA A 755 -25.87 -39.90 7.14
C ALA A 755 -27.00 -39.52 8.13
N LEU A 756 -28.24 -39.97 7.86
CA LEU A 756 -29.38 -39.80 8.79
C LEU A 756 -29.23 -40.61 10.09
N GLU A 757 -28.77 -41.86 10.01
CA GLU A 757 -28.48 -42.68 11.19
C GLU A 757 -27.49 -41.94 12.11
N GLY A 758 -26.44 -41.34 11.55
CA GLY A 758 -25.53 -40.45 12.27
C GLY A 758 -24.79 -41.09 13.44
N ARG A 759 -24.68 -42.44 13.46
CA ARG A 759 -23.96 -43.24 14.48
C ARG A 759 -22.55 -43.66 14.05
N LYS A 760 -22.25 -43.58 12.75
CA LYS A 760 -21.01 -44.07 12.12
C LYS A 760 -20.50 -43.02 11.16
N ASP A 761 -19.19 -42.84 11.06
CA ASP A 761 -18.63 -42.01 10.00
C ASP A 761 -18.85 -42.66 8.62
N LEU A 762 -18.87 -41.85 7.57
CA LEU A 762 -19.18 -42.28 6.20
C LEU A 762 -18.12 -41.78 5.22
N ILE A 763 -17.55 -42.70 4.42
CA ILE A 763 -16.81 -42.36 3.20
C ILE A 763 -17.69 -42.75 2.01
N ALA A 764 -18.14 -41.79 1.21
CA ALA A 764 -18.94 -42.02 0.01
C ALA A 764 -18.14 -41.66 -1.25
N VAL A 765 -17.69 -42.69 -1.97
CA VAL A 765 -16.96 -42.57 -3.24
C VAL A 765 -17.93 -42.81 -4.40
N LEU A 766 -18.40 -41.72 -5.03
CA LEU A 766 -19.37 -41.76 -6.12
C LEU A 766 -18.91 -40.85 -7.27
N ARG A 767 -19.00 -41.33 -8.52
CA ARG A 767 -18.59 -40.60 -9.74
C ARG A 767 -19.18 -39.18 -9.81
N THR A 768 -18.46 -38.23 -10.41
CA THR A 768 -18.94 -36.84 -10.56
C THR A 768 -20.28 -36.79 -11.30
N GLY A 769 -21.16 -35.88 -10.89
CA GLY A 769 -22.53 -35.78 -11.42
C GLY A 769 -23.51 -36.86 -10.94
N PHE A 770 -23.09 -37.85 -10.15
CA PHE A 770 -23.95 -38.97 -9.71
C PHE A 770 -24.86 -38.66 -8.51
N GLY A 771 -24.91 -37.41 -8.06
CA GLY A 771 -25.80 -36.97 -6.98
C GLY A 771 -25.20 -36.95 -5.57
N LYS A 772 -23.87 -36.95 -5.43
CA LYS A 772 -23.14 -36.77 -4.14
C LYS A 772 -23.75 -35.67 -3.26
N THR A 773 -24.09 -34.53 -3.86
CA THR A 773 -24.72 -33.37 -3.19
C THR A 773 -25.98 -33.71 -2.39
N MET A 774 -26.76 -34.73 -2.79
CA MET A 774 -27.96 -35.14 -2.06
C MET A 774 -27.65 -35.85 -0.74
N ILE A 775 -26.45 -36.41 -0.58
CA ILE A 775 -25.98 -37.00 0.70
C ILE A 775 -25.77 -35.90 1.75
N ALA A 776 -25.43 -34.68 1.34
CA ALA A 776 -25.38 -33.52 2.22
C ALA A 776 -26.77 -32.90 2.45
N PHE A 777 -27.55 -32.73 1.38
CA PHE A 777 -28.78 -31.92 1.43
C PHE A 777 -29.98 -32.67 2.01
N VAL A 778 -30.22 -33.94 1.63
CA VAL A 778 -31.40 -34.67 2.13
C VAL A 778 -31.42 -34.78 3.65
N PRO A 779 -30.31 -35.16 4.35
CA PRO A 779 -30.30 -35.16 5.81
C PRO A 779 -30.53 -33.77 6.44
N ALA A 780 -29.97 -32.71 5.84
CA ALA A 780 -30.08 -31.36 6.37
C ALA A 780 -31.50 -30.79 6.33
N VAL A 781 -32.30 -31.11 5.30
CA VAL A 781 -33.70 -30.65 5.21
C VAL A 781 -34.65 -31.59 5.96
N MET A 782 -34.29 -32.87 6.12
CA MET A 782 -35.07 -33.79 6.95
C MET A 782 -35.01 -33.45 8.44
N GLU A 783 -33.84 -33.09 8.97
CA GLU A 783 -33.65 -32.88 10.41
C GLU A 783 -34.03 -31.46 10.86
N ILE A 784 -35.25 -31.30 11.37
CA ILE A 784 -35.74 -30.02 11.89
C ILE A 784 -34.90 -29.60 13.12
N ASN A 785 -34.65 -28.29 13.24
CA ASN A 785 -33.88 -27.66 14.33
C ASN A 785 -32.44 -28.19 14.53
N ARG A 786 -31.84 -28.73 13.46
CA ARG A 786 -30.44 -29.19 13.43
C ARG A 786 -29.67 -28.57 12.27
N THR A 787 -28.35 -28.53 12.38
CA THR A 787 -27.47 -27.94 11.36
C THR A 787 -26.50 -28.97 10.80
N THR A 788 -26.33 -28.97 9.47
CA THR A 788 -25.27 -29.68 8.77
C THR A 788 -24.20 -28.67 8.32
N VAL A 789 -22.93 -28.90 8.67
CA VAL A 789 -21.82 -28.05 8.27
C VAL A 789 -21.16 -28.64 7.03
N LEU A 790 -21.05 -27.86 5.95
CA LEU A 790 -20.45 -28.25 4.68
C LEU A 790 -19.09 -27.56 4.52
N ILE A 791 -18.02 -28.34 4.58
CA ILE A 791 -16.62 -27.89 4.48
C ILE A 791 -16.15 -28.11 3.04
N LEU A 792 -15.67 -27.05 2.39
CA LEU A 792 -15.27 -27.07 0.97
C LEU A 792 -13.78 -26.70 0.80
N PRO A 793 -12.93 -27.59 0.25
CA PRO A 793 -11.50 -27.31 0.01
C PRO A 793 -11.21 -26.28 -1.07
N LEU A 794 -12.17 -25.98 -1.95
CA LEU A 794 -12.00 -25.06 -3.08
C LEU A 794 -12.98 -23.90 -2.95
N ARG A 795 -12.49 -22.65 -2.87
CA ARG A 795 -13.34 -21.45 -2.72
C ARG A 795 -14.40 -21.31 -3.83
N VAL A 796 -14.08 -21.72 -5.06
CA VAL A 796 -15.02 -21.73 -6.20
C VAL A 796 -16.26 -22.59 -5.93
N LEU A 797 -16.11 -23.69 -5.18
CA LEU A 797 -17.24 -24.56 -4.84
C LEU A 797 -18.25 -23.90 -3.89
N ILE A 798 -17.84 -22.91 -3.08
CA ILE A 798 -18.75 -22.20 -2.16
C ILE A 798 -19.87 -21.52 -2.94
N ALA A 799 -19.52 -20.79 -4.01
CA ALA A 799 -20.49 -20.15 -4.90
C ALA A 799 -21.37 -21.18 -5.64
N ASP A 800 -20.80 -22.32 -6.05
CA ASP A 800 -21.55 -23.39 -6.72
C ASP A 800 -22.57 -24.08 -5.81
N PHE A 801 -22.20 -24.34 -4.55
CA PHE A 801 -23.12 -24.90 -3.57
C PHE A 801 -24.20 -23.89 -3.17
N GLY A 802 -23.85 -22.62 -2.96
CA GLY A 802 -24.83 -21.56 -2.71
C GLY A 802 -25.87 -21.44 -3.84
N ARG A 803 -25.44 -21.44 -5.11
CA ARG A 803 -26.35 -21.45 -6.27
C ARG A 803 -27.27 -22.67 -6.32
N LYS A 804 -26.79 -23.86 -5.92
CA LYS A 804 -27.61 -25.08 -5.85
C LYS A 804 -28.67 -25.00 -4.74
N LEU A 805 -28.29 -24.50 -3.56
CA LEU A 805 -29.16 -24.35 -2.40
C LEU A 805 -30.28 -23.34 -2.66
N LEU A 806 -29.95 -22.17 -3.21
CA LEU A 806 -30.93 -21.17 -3.65
C LEU A 806 -31.94 -21.76 -4.67
N LYS A 807 -31.45 -22.51 -5.67
CA LYS A 807 -32.31 -23.15 -6.68
C LYS A 807 -33.27 -24.20 -6.06
N MET A 808 -32.85 -24.86 -4.99
CA MET A 808 -33.62 -25.86 -4.26
C MET A 808 -34.50 -25.28 -3.14
N GLY A 809 -34.35 -24.00 -2.80
CA GLY A 809 -35.09 -23.35 -1.72
C GLY A 809 -34.65 -23.79 -0.33
N ILE A 810 -33.37 -24.13 -0.16
CA ILE A 810 -32.80 -24.50 1.15
C ILE A 810 -32.09 -23.28 1.73
N ASP A 811 -32.43 -22.90 2.97
CA ASP A 811 -31.76 -21.83 3.70
C ASP A 811 -30.35 -22.26 4.17
N PHE A 812 -29.36 -21.43 3.86
CA PHE A 812 -27.96 -21.65 4.23
C PHE A 812 -27.27 -20.36 4.65
N GLU A 813 -26.33 -20.49 5.57
CA GLU A 813 -25.37 -19.45 5.94
C GLU A 813 -24.00 -19.80 5.36
N VAL A 814 -23.21 -18.80 4.97
CA VAL A 814 -21.81 -18.98 4.57
C VAL A 814 -20.94 -18.34 5.65
N PHE A 815 -20.04 -19.11 6.24
CA PHE A 815 -19.00 -18.57 7.09
C PHE A 815 -17.83 -18.10 6.23
N SER A 816 -17.50 -16.82 6.36
CA SER A 816 -16.38 -16.14 5.71
C SER A 816 -15.72 -15.18 6.71
N ALA A 817 -14.57 -14.61 6.35
CA ALA A 817 -13.95 -13.54 7.14
C ALA A 817 -14.91 -12.36 7.37
N SER A 818 -15.77 -12.06 6.38
CA SER A 818 -16.83 -11.04 6.42
C SER A 818 -18.13 -11.47 7.13
N GLN A 819 -18.32 -12.75 7.46
CA GLN A 819 -19.50 -13.26 8.16
C GLN A 819 -19.08 -14.20 9.30
N GLN A 820 -18.50 -13.62 10.35
CA GLN A 820 -17.99 -14.36 11.51
C GLN A 820 -19.08 -14.78 12.52
N ARG A 821 -20.34 -14.36 12.34
CA ARG A 821 -21.47 -14.76 13.18
C ARG A 821 -22.45 -15.61 12.38
N LEU A 822 -22.83 -16.75 12.96
CA LEU A 822 -23.89 -17.61 12.46
C LEU A 822 -25.20 -17.20 13.15
N ALA A 823 -26.22 -16.87 12.36
CA ALA A 823 -27.54 -16.47 12.83
C ALA A 823 -28.35 -17.65 13.37
N GLY A 824 -27.96 -18.88 13.00
CA GLY A 824 -28.52 -20.13 13.52
C GLY A 824 -29.95 -20.44 13.08
N LYS A 825 -30.40 -19.79 12.01
CA LYS A 825 -31.72 -20.02 11.41
C LYS A 825 -31.66 -21.07 10.29
N SER A 826 -30.51 -21.18 9.63
CA SER A 826 -30.31 -22.03 8.46
C SER A 826 -30.13 -23.52 8.77
N GLN A 827 -30.44 -24.37 7.79
CA GLN A 827 -30.23 -25.83 7.88
C GLN A 827 -28.78 -26.23 7.55
N ILE A 828 -28.11 -25.43 6.71
CA ILE A 828 -26.75 -25.68 6.24
C ILE A 828 -25.85 -24.47 6.54
N VAL A 829 -24.62 -24.75 7.01
CA VAL A 829 -23.55 -23.75 7.12
C VAL A 829 -22.42 -24.17 6.18
N ILE A 830 -22.07 -23.33 5.20
CA ILE A 830 -20.93 -23.56 4.29
C ILE A 830 -19.70 -22.86 4.85
N VAL A 831 -18.54 -23.54 4.85
CA VAL A 831 -17.26 -22.96 5.32
C VAL A 831 -16.11 -23.40 4.41
N SER A 832 -15.10 -22.54 4.21
CA SER A 832 -13.85 -22.95 3.55
C SER A 832 -13.06 -23.88 4.46
N ALA A 833 -12.46 -24.92 3.88
CA ALA A 833 -11.53 -25.79 4.62
C ALA A 833 -10.31 -25.01 5.16
N ASP A 834 -9.92 -23.88 4.55
CA ASP A 834 -8.83 -23.03 5.07
C ASP A 834 -9.16 -22.40 6.43
N THR A 835 -10.44 -22.09 6.68
CA THR A 835 -10.89 -21.26 7.81
C THR A 835 -11.56 -22.07 8.93
N VAL A 836 -11.82 -23.36 8.69
CA VAL A 836 -12.61 -24.21 9.63
C VAL A 836 -11.90 -24.44 10.97
N ASN A 837 -10.58 -24.33 11.02
CA ASN A 837 -9.79 -24.46 12.23
C ASN A 837 -9.45 -23.12 12.91
N TYR A 838 -9.96 -21.99 12.39
CA TYR A 838 -9.70 -20.68 12.97
C TYR A 838 -10.53 -20.48 14.23
N GLY A 839 -9.96 -19.79 15.23
CA GLY A 839 -10.64 -19.53 16.51
C GLY A 839 -12.01 -18.85 16.36
N SER A 840 -12.16 -17.99 15.34
CA SER A 840 -13.44 -17.35 15.00
C SER A 840 -14.52 -18.34 14.56
N PHE A 841 -14.19 -19.33 13.71
CA PHE A 841 -15.14 -20.38 13.33
C PHE A 841 -15.46 -21.30 14.50
N VAL A 842 -14.44 -21.72 15.24
CA VAL A 842 -14.56 -22.57 16.45
C VAL A 842 -15.49 -21.91 17.47
N HIS A 843 -15.36 -20.60 17.69
CA HIS A 843 -16.26 -19.82 18.54
C HIS A 843 -17.69 -19.73 17.98
N ALA A 844 -17.83 -19.35 16.70
CA ALA A 844 -19.14 -19.20 16.06
C ALA A 844 -19.94 -20.51 16.00
N ILE A 845 -19.28 -21.63 15.68
CA ILE A 845 -19.93 -22.94 15.62
C ILE A 845 -20.27 -23.48 17.02
N SER A 846 -19.47 -23.16 18.03
CA SER A 846 -19.76 -23.49 19.43
C SER A 846 -21.00 -22.74 19.94
N ILE A 847 -21.11 -21.44 19.65
CA ILE A 847 -22.32 -20.64 19.96
C ILE A 847 -23.54 -21.18 19.21
N LEU A 848 -23.39 -21.51 17.91
CA LEU A 848 -24.47 -22.11 17.14
C LEU A 848 -24.96 -23.41 17.78
N ASN A 849 -24.06 -24.28 18.22
CA ASN A 849 -24.42 -25.58 18.79
C ASN A 849 -25.24 -25.47 20.08
N LEU A 850 -25.17 -24.35 20.81
CA LEU A 850 -26.01 -24.07 21.98
C LEU A 850 -27.47 -23.74 21.62
N THR A 851 -27.72 -23.20 20.42
CA THR A 851 -29.06 -22.79 19.97
C THR A 851 -29.68 -23.74 18.95
N ARG A 852 -28.86 -24.35 18.09
CA ARG A 852 -29.26 -25.28 17.02
C ARG A 852 -28.16 -26.35 16.84
N PRO A 853 -28.32 -27.56 17.41
CA PRO A 853 -27.27 -28.57 17.45
C PRO A 853 -26.70 -28.97 16.08
N VAL A 854 -25.37 -28.95 15.98
CA VAL A 854 -24.63 -29.44 14.81
C VAL A 854 -24.69 -30.97 14.82
N SER A 855 -25.14 -31.55 13.71
CA SER A 855 -25.43 -33.00 13.65
C SER A 855 -24.41 -33.79 12.83
N ARG A 856 -23.74 -33.15 11.87
CA ARG A 856 -22.65 -33.73 11.07
C ARG A 856 -21.79 -32.66 10.40
N TYR A 857 -20.52 -32.99 10.16
CA TYR A 857 -19.67 -32.27 9.21
C TYR A 857 -19.58 -33.07 7.91
N VAL A 858 -19.81 -32.41 6.79
CA VAL A 858 -19.69 -32.96 5.44
C VAL A 858 -18.51 -32.30 4.74
N ILE A 859 -17.55 -33.09 4.27
CA ILE A 859 -16.37 -32.59 3.54
C ILE A 859 -16.48 -33.05 2.09
N ASP A 860 -16.67 -32.11 1.14
CA ASP A 860 -16.64 -32.45 -0.29
C ASP A 860 -15.22 -32.41 -0.85
N GLU A 861 -14.98 -33.23 -1.87
CA GLU A 861 -13.65 -33.54 -2.41
C GLU A 861 -12.59 -33.81 -1.33
N ALA A 862 -12.96 -34.63 -0.33
CA ALA A 862 -12.15 -34.99 0.83
C ALA A 862 -10.81 -35.72 0.51
N HIS A 863 -10.52 -35.97 -0.77
CA HIS A 863 -9.22 -36.44 -1.24
C HIS A 863 -8.18 -35.31 -1.40
N ILE A 864 -8.61 -34.05 -1.57
CA ILE A 864 -7.71 -32.91 -1.78
C ILE A 864 -6.73 -32.71 -0.59
N PRO A 865 -7.17 -32.71 0.69
CA PRO A 865 -6.28 -32.52 1.82
C PRO A 865 -5.14 -33.55 1.96
N LEU A 866 -5.33 -34.76 1.40
CA LEU A 866 -4.29 -35.81 1.34
C LEU A 866 -3.26 -35.59 0.21
N LEU A 867 -3.58 -34.74 -0.78
CA LEU A 867 -2.75 -34.47 -1.96
C LEU A 867 -2.09 -33.08 -1.92
N SER A 868 -2.38 -32.28 -0.89
CA SER A 868 -1.92 -30.88 -0.79
C SER A 868 -1.08 -30.60 0.45
N GLU A 869 -0.58 -31.62 1.15
CA GLU A 869 0.13 -31.45 2.42
C GLU A 869 1.40 -30.58 2.28
N ASP A 870 2.16 -30.77 1.21
CA ASP A 870 3.45 -30.10 0.97
C ASP A 870 3.34 -28.57 0.70
N TYR A 871 2.15 -28.08 0.33
CA TYR A 871 1.99 -26.67 -0.11
C TYR A 871 0.73 -25.96 0.43
N ARG A 872 -0.16 -26.65 1.16
CA ARG A 872 -1.33 -26.02 1.80
C ARG A 872 -1.52 -26.51 3.25
N PRO A 873 -0.64 -26.08 4.18
CA PRO A 873 -0.60 -26.60 5.55
C PRO A 873 -1.93 -26.46 6.32
N ALA A 874 -2.74 -25.45 6.01
CA ALA A 874 -4.05 -25.23 6.63
C ALA A 874 -5.00 -26.43 6.52
N LEU A 875 -4.85 -27.28 5.50
CA LEU A 875 -5.67 -28.48 5.29
C LEU A 875 -5.16 -29.72 6.04
N ALA A 876 -3.96 -29.69 6.61
CA ALA A 876 -3.39 -30.84 7.33
C ALA A 876 -4.16 -31.18 8.62
N ASP A 877 -4.80 -30.17 9.21
CA ASP A 877 -5.41 -30.21 10.55
C ASP A 877 -6.94 -30.37 10.54
N LEU A 878 -7.57 -30.70 9.41
CA LEU A 878 -9.04 -30.71 9.28
C LEU A 878 -9.78 -31.65 10.25
N TYR A 879 -9.10 -32.66 10.82
CA TYR A 879 -9.66 -33.52 11.86
C TYR A 879 -10.00 -32.75 13.16
N LYS A 880 -9.31 -31.63 13.44
CA LYS A 880 -9.47 -30.86 14.68
C LYS A 880 -10.88 -30.33 14.90
N ILE A 881 -11.66 -30.09 13.83
CA ILE A 881 -13.06 -29.66 13.96
C ILE A 881 -13.93 -30.67 14.71
N ARG A 882 -13.61 -31.98 14.63
CA ARG A 882 -14.28 -33.04 15.39
C ARG A 882 -14.02 -32.93 16.90
N MET A 883 -12.90 -32.32 17.29
CA MET A 883 -12.56 -32.05 18.70
C MET A 883 -13.34 -30.85 19.24
N THR A 884 -13.84 -29.95 18.38
CA THR A 884 -14.70 -28.82 18.77
C THR A 884 -16.12 -29.29 19.10
N ILE A 885 -16.77 -30.04 18.19
CA ILE A 885 -18.08 -30.66 18.42
C ILE A 885 -18.03 -32.11 17.96
N PRO A 886 -18.02 -33.09 18.89
CA PRO A 886 -18.04 -34.51 18.55
C PRO A 886 -19.33 -34.91 17.84
N CYS A 887 -19.28 -35.04 16.51
CA CYS A 887 -20.38 -35.55 15.69
C CYS A 887 -19.87 -36.38 14.49
N GLN A 888 -20.78 -36.78 13.60
CA GLN A 888 -20.49 -37.61 12.44
C GLN A 888 -19.64 -36.87 11.40
N LEU A 889 -18.60 -37.51 10.89
CA LEU A 889 -17.89 -37.08 9.68
C LEU A 889 -18.41 -37.81 8.44
N VAL A 890 -18.75 -37.03 7.40
CA VAL A 890 -19.20 -37.53 6.09
C VAL A 890 -18.23 -37.01 5.02
N LEU A 891 -17.39 -37.90 4.49
CA LEU A 891 -16.41 -37.59 3.46
C LEU A 891 -16.96 -37.95 2.08
N LEU A 892 -17.09 -36.96 1.19
CA LEU A 892 -17.55 -37.14 -0.18
C LEU A 892 -16.36 -36.99 -1.14
N SER A 893 -16.25 -37.89 -2.12
CA SER A 893 -15.20 -37.80 -3.15
C SER A 893 -15.60 -38.53 -4.43
N ALA A 894 -15.04 -38.12 -5.57
CA ALA A 894 -15.25 -38.80 -6.84
C ALA A 894 -14.19 -39.87 -7.15
N THR A 895 -12.94 -39.59 -6.81
CA THR A 895 -11.75 -40.30 -7.32
C THR A 895 -10.81 -40.62 -6.16
N VAL A 896 -11.06 -41.78 -5.53
CA VAL A 896 -10.23 -42.32 -4.44
C VAL A 896 -9.84 -43.75 -4.79
N PRO A 897 -8.57 -44.08 -4.99
CA PRO A 897 -8.09 -45.47 -5.08
C PRO A 897 -8.36 -46.23 -3.77
N HIS A 898 -8.55 -47.55 -3.82
CA HIS A 898 -8.74 -48.37 -2.61
C HIS A 898 -7.58 -48.23 -1.61
N SER A 899 -6.34 -48.09 -2.10
CA SER A 899 -5.14 -47.85 -1.28
C SER A 899 -5.14 -46.52 -0.50
N MET A 900 -5.99 -45.55 -0.88
CA MET A 900 -6.13 -44.28 -0.15
C MET A 900 -7.22 -44.33 0.93
N GLU A 901 -8.08 -45.34 0.97
CA GLU A 901 -9.16 -45.43 1.98
C GLU A 901 -8.59 -45.52 3.41
N GLY A 902 -7.52 -46.28 3.62
CA GLY A 902 -6.81 -46.35 4.90
C GLY A 902 -6.22 -45.00 5.31
N LYS A 903 -5.55 -44.31 4.38
CA LYS A 903 -5.00 -42.97 4.61
C LYS A 903 -6.09 -41.93 4.92
N MET A 904 -7.27 -42.04 4.31
CA MET A 904 -8.43 -41.19 4.66
C MET A 904 -8.91 -41.46 6.09
N LYS A 905 -9.01 -42.73 6.51
CA LYS A 905 -9.41 -43.06 7.89
C LYS A 905 -8.42 -42.50 8.92
N GLU A 906 -7.12 -42.65 8.66
CA GLU A 906 -6.04 -42.12 9.50
C GLU A 906 -6.05 -40.59 9.56
N LYS A 907 -6.02 -39.90 8.40
CA LYS A 907 -5.90 -38.44 8.31
C LYS A 907 -7.07 -37.68 8.95
N TYR A 908 -8.29 -38.20 8.82
CA TYR A 908 -9.49 -37.59 9.39
C TYR A 908 -9.86 -38.14 10.78
N ILE A 909 -9.06 -39.07 11.33
CA ILE A 909 -9.32 -39.76 12.61
C ILE A 909 -10.77 -40.30 12.65
N LEU A 910 -11.09 -41.12 11.65
CA LEU A 910 -12.40 -41.74 11.52
C LEU A 910 -12.55 -42.94 12.46
N SER A 911 -13.78 -43.19 12.90
CA SER A 911 -14.11 -44.31 13.80
C SER A 911 -13.87 -45.68 13.14
N ASP A 912 -13.50 -46.70 13.91
CA ASP A 912 -13.27 -48.06 13.37
C ASP A 912 -14.51 -48.64 12.68
N ASN A 913 -15.70 -48.24 13.12
CA ASN A 913 -16.99 -48.64 12.54
C ASN A 913 -17.42 -47.80 11.31
N THR A 914 -16.52 -46.98 10.74
CA THR A 914 -16.75 -46.17 9.52
C THR A 914 -17.27 -47.02 8.37
N VAL A 915 -18.40 -46.61 7.80
CA VAL A 915 -18.97 -47.21 6.60
C VAL A 915 -18.29 -46.63 5.36
N VAL A 916 -17.79 -47.49 4.48
CA VAL A 916 -17.28 -47.10 3.16
C VAL A 916 -18.27 -47.56 2.09
N LEU A 917 -18.84 -46.62 1.34
CA LEU A 917 -19.74 -46.87 0.22
C LEU A 917 -19.08 -46.40 -1.07
N ARG A 918 -18.92 -47.31 -2.02
CA ARG A 918 -18.25 -47.07 -3.30
C ARG A 918 -19.11 -47.60 -4.43
N ALA A 919 -19.67 -46.69 -5.22
CA ALA A 919 -20.37 -47.08 -6.44
C ALA A 919 -19.37 -47.39 -7.57
N SER A 920 -19.82 -48.16 -8.57
CA SER A 920 -19.04 -48.43 -9.76
C SER A 920 -18.71 -47.14 -10.53
N SER A 921 -17.44 -46.99 -10.93
CA SER A 921 -17.01 -45.93 -11.84
C SER A 921 -17.49 -46.15 -13.28
N ASN A 922 -18.07 -47.33 -13.59
CA ASN A 922 -18.54 -47.65 -14.93
C ASN A 922 -19.61 -46.64 -15.40
N ARG A 923 -19.57 -46.34 -16.69
CA ARG A 923 -20.51 -45.44 -17.37
C ARG A 923 -21.07 -46.19 -18.57
N PRO A 924 -22.21 -46.91 -18.45
CA PRO A 924 -22.86 -47.56 -19.60
C PRO A 924 -23.21 -46.59 -20.74
N GLU A 925 -23.20 -45.29 -20.45
CA GLU A 925 -23.37 -44.18 -21.40
C GLU A 925 -22.07 -43.70 -22.10
N LEU A 926 -20.90 -44.27 -21.78
CA LEU A 926 -19.59 -43.98 -22.38
C LEU A 926 -18.91 -45.25 -22.91
#